data_AF-A0A927ZP61-F1
#
_entry.id   AF-A0A927ZP61-F1
#
_cell.length_a   1.000
_cell.length_b   1.000
_cell.length_c   1.000
_cell.angle_alpha   90.00
_cell.angle_beta   90.00
_cell.angle_gamma   90.00
#
_symmetry.space_group_name_H-M   'P 1'
#
loop_
_entity.id
_entity.type
_entity.pdbx_description
1 polymer ?
#
loop_
_entity_poly.entity_id
_entity_poly.type
_entity_poly.pdbx_seq_one_letter_code
_entity_poly.pdbx_strand_id
1 'polypeptide(L)'
;MNFIKENIPQELRQRLQWIPVAGKKPLLKDWPTPAQQMPFEAAVAKSQPFPGLVLHNNLFCLDCDKVLKDGRPSTGFVEIMKQVKEKAGSTYTEKSQSCKGLHMFFTANIPTDSPDTLKFPLEGGGVLELYTGTGKGRFIAVTGHKVGKADTVADGQAVLDFLIKKAARKKQKNENVGGADERPCYLSVDEIPVIIRKSASGELFKRLYDDGEISDYNNDHSAADIALMNLLPFYCAGRAEIMEQVFSNSALGQREKWQRDDYRNRTIQKALSDWNGECYTPEYGKTSPDEDFNDLDKDPDIISRPAWPVMEKTDKGSRPIKQVYENTDYLLKVLSITCRYNMLTKEVEFTGHELEGLSLEAAATVVRGIMYKNGLKVSRADLLDNIGTIAEKNRYSPVRDYLNACQVLWDGQDHIKAFFQHLHIDPAFKENTDFYEMLFRRWLIGAARIAFNDGNEAMQGLIVLQGSQGIGKTRLLYNLLPNPAWGADGISLDPGIKDDVLKVTRLFIVELGEIADTLRKEKVDRLKAFVTQRADDLRRPYRRTVEQIPRTTAFIGTVNGSGFLKDSTGERRFWVIPVEAIDEFANYDPSQLWGQVMYLAFEKKERHWLTAEEIEQLNTVNEAFKKVTDEEQALLDLLDWNAPADKWTARTPTEISYEIGLHGGRLRMIGRAVNNIARRDDRVKIPTNHVDGRKYTLPPIMDDPIGE
;
A
#
# COMPACT_ATOMS: atom_id res chain seq x y z
N MET A 1 -17.80 -5.69 28.62
CA MET A 1 -17.03 -6.52 29.56
C MET A 1 -16.40 -7.73 28.88
N ASN A 2 -17.16 -8.54 28.12
CA ASN A 2 -16.64 -9.72 27.41
C ASN A 2 -15.58 -9.37 26.34
N PHE A 3 -15.83 -8.35 25.51
CA PHE A 3 -14.90 -7.90 24.47
C PHE A 3 -13.47 -7.63 24.99
N ILE A 4 -13.32 -6.81 26.03
CA ILE A 4 -12.01 -6.45 26.59
C ILE A 4 -11.36 -7.67 27.27
N LYS A 5 -12.17 -8.52 27.93
CA LYS A 5 -11.68 -9.72 28.62
C LYS A 5 -11.16 -10.80 27.66
N GLU A 6 -11.76 -10.91 26.49
CA GLU A 6 -11.37 -11.86 25.44
C GLU A 6 -10.14 -11.39 24.66
N ASN A 7 -9.97 -10.08 24.47
CA ASN A 7 -8.91 -9.54 23.61
C ASN A 7 -7.64 -9.10 24.35
N ILE A 8 -7.68 -8.87 25.67
CA ILE A 8 -6.47 -8.55 26.45
C ILE A 8 -5.77 -9.84 26.90
N PRO A 9 -4.44 -9.99 26.68
CA PRO A 9 -3.65 -11.13 27.10
C PRO A 9 -3.88 -11.51 28.56
N GLN A 10 -3.95 -12.81 28.82
CA GLN A 10 -4.16 -13.34 30.16
C GLN A 10 -3.11 -12.82 31.16
N GLU A 11 -1.86 -12.71 30.74
CA GLU A 11 -0.75 -12.23 31.58
C GLU A 11 -0.87 -10.74 31.97
N LEU A 12 -1.54 -9.92 31.15
CA LEU A 12 -1.87 -8.54 31.54
C LEU A 12 -3.05 -8.51 32.51
N ARG A 13 -4.08 -9.34 32.26
CA ARG A 13 -5.26 -9.43 33.14
C ARG A 13 -4.92 -9.92 34.55
N GLN A 14 -3.92 -10.79 34.68
CA GLN A 14 -3.49 -11.34 35.98
C GLN A 14 -2.68 -10.35 36.83
N ARG A 15 -2.21 -9.23 36.27
CA ARG A 15 -1.47 -8.21 37.02
C ARG A 15 -2.40 -7.48 37.99
N LEU A 16 -1.96 -7.26 39.22
CA LEU A 16 -2.63 -6.39 40.20
C LEU A 16 -2.23 -4.92 40.00
N GLN A 17 -2.33 -4.44 38.76
CA GLN A 17 -1.84 -3.13 38.34
C GLN A 17 -2.91 -2.27 37.66
N TRP A 18 -4.18 -2.69 37.76
CA TRP A 18 -5.28 -2.01 37.08
C TRP A 18 -5.90 -0.91 37.93
N ILE A 19 -6.37 0.15 37.29
CA ILE A 19 -7.01 1.29 37.92
C ILE A 19 -8.27 1.70 37.16
N PRO A 20 -9.28 2.26 37.86
CA PRO A 20 -10.46 2.79 37.22
C PRO A 20 -10.16 4.13 36.55
N VAL A 21 -10.58 4.30 35.29
CA VAL A 21 -10.27 5.49 34.48
C VAL A 21 -11.53 6.02 33.79
N ALA A 22 -11.66 7.34 33.69
CA ALA A 22 -12.62 8.03 32.84
C ALA A 22 -11.87 8.78 31.72
N GLY A 23 -11.94 8.26 30.49
CA GLY A 23 -11.17 8.75 29.35
C GLY A 23 -9.65 8.63 29.60
N LYS A 24 -8.97 9.78 29.78
CA LYS A 24 -7.54 9.87 30.09
C LYS A 24 -7.23 10.22 31.56
N LYS A 25 -8.25 10.22 32.45
CA LYS A 25 -8.10 10.61 33.86
C LYS A 25 -8.40 9.43 34.79
N PRO A 26 -7.54 9.13 35.78
CA PRO A 26 -7.88 8.14 36.79
C PRO A 26 -9.11 8.63 37.59
N LEU A 27 -9.98 7.70 37.99
CA LEU A 27 -11.13 7.97 38.87
C LEU A 27 -10.72 8.05 40.36
N LEU A 28 -9.41 8.12 40.61
CA LEU A 28 -8.81 8.30 41.92
C LEU A 28 -8.46 9.78 42.11
N LYS A 29 -8.59 10.28 43.35
CA LYS A 29 -8.31 11.67 43.69
C LYS A 29 -6.83 12.03 43.54
N ASP A 30 -5.96 11.06 43.82
CA ASP A 30 -4.50 11.16 43.77
C ASP A 30 -3.92 10.04 42.90
N TRP A 31 -2.61 10.11 42.59
CA TRP A 31 -1.93 9.07 41.83
C TRP A 31 -2.09 7.69 42.51
N PRO A 32 -2.44 6.62 41.78
CA PRO A 32 -2.70 5.31 42.36
C PRO A 32 -1.48 4.74 43.08
N THR A 33 -1.57 4.62 44.39
CA THR A 33 -0.64 3.81 45.17
C THR A 33 -0.82 2.32 44.86
N PRO A 34 0.17 1.45 45.10
CA PRO A 34 0.00 0.00 44.91
C PRO A 34 -1.22 -0.59 45.63
N ALA A 35 -1.62 -0.02 46.77
CA ALA A 35 -2.82 -0.43 47.50
C ALA A 35 -4.15 -0.02 46.84
N GLN A 36 -4.12 0.99 45.96
CA GLN A 36 -5.29 1.46 45.20
C GLN A 36 -5.40 0.81 43.81
N GLN A 37 -4.37 0.09 43.38
CA GLN A 37 -4.42 -0.79 42.21
C GLN A 37 -5.28 -2.02 42.54
N MET A 38 -5.95 -2.56 41.53
CA MET A 38 -6.95 -3.61 41.70
C MET A 38 -6.84 -4.68 40.61
N PRO A 39 -7.52 -5.83 40.77
CA PRO A 39 -7.66 -6.81 39.71
C PRO A 39 -8.36 -6.22 38.47
N PHE A 40 -8.04 -6.78 37.32
CA PHE A 40 -8.59 -6.37 36.02
C PHE A 40 -10.12 -6.23 36.02
N GLU A 41 -10.84 -7.23 36.52
CA GLU A 41 -12.30 -7.24 36.54
C GLU A 41 -12.90 -6.08 37.35
N ALA A 42 -12.26 -5.73 38.47
CA ALA A 42 -12.70 -4.63 39.32
C ALA A 42 -12.46 -3.27 38.67
N ALA A 43 -11.35 -3.11 37.95
CA ALA A 43 -11.05 -1.89 37.20
C ALA A 43 -11.99 -1.72 36.00
N VAL A 44 -12.26 -2.78 35.25
CA VAL A 44 -13.19 -2.77 34.10
C VAL A 44 -14.59 -2.36 34.54
N ALA A 45 -15.09 -2.91 35.65
CA ALA A 45 -16.44 -2.59 36.15
C ALA A 45 -16.61 -1.11 36.53
N LYS A 46 -15.52 -0.41 36.83
CA LYS A 46 -15.52 0.99 37.31
C LYS A 46 -15.07 2.01 36.26
N SER A 47 -14.57 1.57 35.10
CA SER A 47 -13.98 2.47 34.09
C SER A 47 -14.94 2.86 32.97
N GLN A 48 -14.70 4.00 32.32
CA GLN A 48 -15.40 4.45 31.12
C GLN A 48 -14.46 5.16 30.13
N PRO A 49 -14.29 4.71 28.86
CA PRO A 49 -14.72 3.43 28.31
C PRO A 49 -13.77 2.25 28.63
N PHE A 50 -12.51 2.52 28.97
CA PHE A 50 -11.46 1.50 29.11
C PHE A 50 -10.71 1.62 30.45
N PRO A 51 -10.28 0.50 31.07
CA PRO A 51 -9.49 0.54 32.30
C PRO A 51 -8.06 1.00 32.05
N GLY A 52 -7.42 1.55 33.08
CA GLY A 52 -6.00 1.91 33.06
C GLY A 52 -5.13 0.79 33.59
N LEU A 53 -3.98 0.56 32.97
CA LEU A 53 -2.93 -0.33 33.44
C LEU A 53 -1.70 0.50 33.82
N VAL A 54 -1.32 0.45 35.10
CA VAL A 54 -0.13 1.16 35.59
C VAL A 54 1.13 0.40 35.14
N LEU A 55 2.06 1.12 34.54
CA LEU A 55 3.34 0.57 34.07
C LEU A 55 4.33 0.54 35.22
N HIS A 56 4.70 -0.66 35.65
CA HIS A 56 5.82 -1.00 36.54
C HIS A 56 5.94 -2.52 36.58
N ASN A 57 6.83 -3.09 37.41
CA ASN A 57 7.04 -4.54 37.53
C ASN A 57 7.33 -5.19 36.16
N ASN A 58 8.44 -4.76 35.56
CA ASN A 58 8.97 -5.26 34.28
C ASN A 58 8.03 -5.08 33.09
N LEU A 59 7.12 -4.11 33.11
CA LEU A 59 6.20 -3.81 32.02
C LEU A 59 6.45 -2.40 31.49
N PHE A 60 6.70 -2.27 30.19
CA PHE A 60 6.76 -1.00 29.49
C PHE A 60 5.82 -0.99 28.29
N CYS A 61 5.48 0.20 27.81
CA CYS A 61 4.60 0.40 26.66
C CYS A 61 5.27 1.32 25.64
N LEU A 62 5.16 0.98 24.37
CA LEU A 62 5.40 1.91 23.28
C LEU A 62 4.05 2.48 22.83
N ASP A 63 3.89 3.80 22.91
CA ASP A 63 2.72 4.53 22.44
C ASP A 63 3.08 5.28 21.15
N CYS A 64 2.41 4.95 20.07
CA CYS A 64 2.67 5.50 18.74
C CYS A 64 1.56 6.46 18.40
N ASP A 65 1.80 7.76 18.55
CA ASP A 65 0.81 8.82 18.40
C ASP A 65 0.82 9.40 16.98
N LYS A 66 -0.37 9.54 16.37
CA LYS A 66 -0.59 10.08 15.01
C LYS A 66 0.21 9.36 13.91
N VAL A 67 0.51 8.08 14.10
CA VAL A 67 1.27 7.27 13.13
C VAL A 67 0.41 6.62 12.05
N LEU A 68 -0.92 6.68 12.22
CA LEU A 68 -1.91 6.18 11.26
C LEU A 68 -2.66 7.37 10.64
N LYS A 69 -2.58 7.51 9.30
CA LYS A 69 -3.37 8.48 8.52
C LYS A 69 -4.22 7.70 7.51
N ASP A 70 -5.54 7.81 7.60
CA ASP A 70 -6.51 7.06 6.79
C ASP A 70 -6.26 5.54 6.78
N GLY A 71 -5.86 5.00 7.95
CA GLY A 71 -5.52 3.59 8.12
C GLY A 71 -4.13 3.18 7.62
N ARG A 72 -3.34 4.10 7.05
CA ARG A 72 -1.99 3.82 6.54
C ARG A 72 -0.90 4.28 7.52
N PRO A 73 0.14 3.46 7.77
CA PRO A 73 1.28 3.83 8.60
C PRO A 73 2.21 4.85 7.92
N SER A 74 2.77 5.80 8.67
CA SER A 74 3.83 6.70 8.16
C SER A 74 5.14 5.95 7.89
N THR A 75 5.99 6.45 6.97
CA THR A 75 7.24 5.79 6.57
C THR A 75 8.18 5.57 7.76
N GLY A 76 8.37 6.59 8.61
CA GLY A 76 9.19 6.48 9.81
C GLY A 76 8.61 5.51 10.84
N PHE A 77 7.29 5.35 10.89
CA PHE A 77 6.64 4.33 11.71
C PHE A 77 6.92 2.92 11.17
N VAL A 78 6.80 2.68 9.87
CA VAL A 78 7.10 1.36 9.28
C VAL A 78 8.55 0.94 9.56
N GLU A 79 9.50 1.87 9.42
CA GLU A 79 10.92 1.57 9.61
C GLU A 79 11.25 1.24 11.07
N ILE A 80 10.74 2.02 12.03
CA ILE A 80 10.99 1.73 13.46
C ILE A 80 10.30 0.44 13.88
N MET A 81 9.12 0.15 13.32
CA MET A 81 8.39 -1.08 13.58
C MET A 81 9.10 -2.32 13.05
N LYS A 82 9.78 -2.21 11.90
CA LYS A 82 10.65 -3.29 11.40
C LYS A 82 11.77 -3.60 12.39
N GLN A 83 12.42 -2.57 12.95
CA GLN A 83 13.49 -2.75 13.93
C GLN A 83 12.98 -3.31 15.27
N VAL A 84 11.77 -2.93 15.70
CA VAL A 84 11.11 -3.51 16.88
C VAL A 84 10.81 -5.01 16.63
N LYS A 85 10.24 -5.33 15.47
CA LYS A 85 9.89 -6.71 15.10
C LYS A 85 11.12 -7.61 14.96
N GLU A 86 12.22 -7.09 14.41
CA GLU A 86 13.50 -7.82 14.34
C GLU A 86 14.09 -8.15 15.71
N LYS A 87 13.80 -7.33 16.74
CA LYS A 87 14.40 -7.46 18.08
C LYS A 87 13.57 -8.28 19.07
N ALA A 88 12.24 -8.18 19.00
CA ALA A 88 11.34 -8.80 19.97
C ALA A 88 10.23 -9.65 19.32
N GLY A 89 10.24 -9.80 17.99
CA GLY A 89 9.15 -10.47 17.29
C GLY A 89 7.84 -9.69 17.36
N SER A 90 6.71 -10.40 17.43
CA SER A 90 5.39 -9.76 17.56
C SER A 90 4.98 -9.75 19.03
N THR A 91 4.45 -8.61 19.49
CA THR A 91 3.92 -8.46 20.85
C THR A 91 2.47 -7.99 20.81
N TYR A 92 1.74 -8.17 21.91
CA TYR A 92 0.40 -7.64 22.06
C TYR A 92 0.38 -6.14 21.75
N THR A 93 -0.41 -5.82 20.72
CA THR A 93 -0.54 -4.47 20.16
C THR A 93 -2.02 -4.17 20.03
N GLU A 94 -2.42 -2.95 20.34
CA GLU A 94 -3.82 -2.51 20.26
C GLU A 94 -3.94 -1.07 19.77
N LYS A 95 -5.12 -0.69 19.27
CA LYS A 95 -5.43 0.71 18.96
C LYS A 95 -5.57 1.54 20.24
N SER A 96 -4.98 2.73 20.25
CA SER A 96 -5.18 3.68 21.36
C SER A 96 -6.63 4.20 21.39
N GLN A 97 -7.03 4.86 22.49
CA GLN A 97 -8.39 5.38 22.65
C GLN A 97 -8.81 6.37 21.54
N SER A 98 -7.85 7.02 20.89
CA SER A 98 -8.12 7.98 19.81
C SER A 98 -8.32 7.33 18.44
N CYS A 99 -8.07 6.02 18.32
CA CYS A 99 -8.00 5.25 17.07
C CYS A 99 -6.97 5.74 16.03
N LYS A 100 -6.15 6.74 16.37
CA LYS A 100 -5.10 7.33 15.50
C LYS A 100 -3.68 6.88 15.88
N GLY A 101 -3.57 6.07 16.93
CA GLY A 101 -2.30 5.56 17.46
C GLY A 101 -2.37 4.11 17.90
N LEU A 102 -1.23 3.56 18.30
CA LEU A 102 -1.07 2.16 18.70
C LEU A 102 -0.33 2.06 20.03
N HIS A 103 -0.78 1.16 20.90
CA HIS A 103 -0.05 0.76 22.10
C HIS A 103 0.58 -0.62 21.87
N MET A 104 1.85 -0.78 22.22
CA MET A 104 2.55 -2.05 22.20
C MET A 104 3.14 -2.35 23.57
N PHE A 105 2.78 -3.48 24.15
CA PHE A 105 3.21 -3.83 25.50
C PHE A 105 4.39 -4.79 25.42
N PHE A 106 5.36 -4.64 26.32
CA PHE A 106 6.53 -5.52 26.38
C PHE A 106 6.92 -5.78 27.83
N THR A 107 7.53 -6.92 28.08
CA THR A 107 8.23 -7.19 29.35
C THR A 107 9.73 -7.01 29.20
N ALA A 108 10.38 -6.38 30.17
CA ALA A 108 11.85 -6.29 30.23
C ALA A 108 12.31 -6.05 31.67
N ASN A 109 13.58 -6.32 31.94
CA ASN A 109 14.22 -5.83 33.15
C ASN A 109 14.50 -4.34 32.96
N ILE A 110 13.70 -3.49 33.61
CA ILE A 110 13.75 -2.03 33.45
C ILE A 110 14.64 -1.46 34.57
N PRO A 111 15.83 -0.92 34.24
CA PRO A 111 16.69 -0.26 35.23
C PRO A 111 15.93 0.84 35.99
N THR A 112 16.14 0.95 37.30
CA THR A 112 15.45 1.92 38.17
C THR A 112 15.75 3.37 37.81
N ASP A 113 16.87 3.63 37.14
CA ASP A 113 17.31 4.90 36.61
C ASP A 113 16.86 5.16 35.16
N SER A 114 16.09 4.24 34.55
CA SER A 114 15.52 4.47 33.23
C SER A 114 14.62 5.70 33.22
N PRO A 115 14.59 6.47 32.12
CA PRO A 115 13.66 7.60 31.98
C PRO A 115 12.20 7.11 31.95
N ASP A 116 11.31 7.80 32.69
CA ASP A 116 9.86 7.51 32.74
C ASP A 116 9.23 7.54 31.34
N THR A 117 9.66 8.50 30.52
CA THR A 117 9.20 8.67 29.15
C THR A 117 10.32 9.11 28.23
N LEU A 118 10.40 8.51 27.04
CA LEU A 118 11.25 8.97 25.94
C LEU A 118 10.41 9.19 24.68
N LYS A 119 10.63 10.29 23.98
CA LYS A 119 9.90 10.63 22.75
C LYS A 119 10.81 10.61 21.52
N PHE A 120 10.35 9.97 20.46
CA PHE A 120 11.04 9.84 19.20
C PHE A 120 10.12 10.34 18.07
N PRO A 121 10.34 11.58 17.56
CA PRO A 121 9.67 12.05 16.35
C PRO A 121 9.97 11.11 15.18
N LEU A 122 8.96 10.83 14.36
CA LEU A 122 9.06 9.92 13.21
C LEU A 122 9.03 10.67 11.89
N GLU A 123 9.80 10.18 10.92
CA GLU A 123 9.80 10.70 9.55
C GLU A 123 8.44 10.49 8.88
N GLY A 124 7.93 11.51 8.20
CA GLY A 124 6.56 11.50 7.64
C GLY A 124 5.45 11.77 8.67
N GLY A 125 5.80 12.15 9.90
CA GLY A 125 4.87 12.56 10.95
C GLY A 125 4.57 11.48 12.00
N GLY A 126 4.12 11.95 13.17
CA GLY A 126 3.84 11.12 14.35
C GLY A 126 5.01 11.07 15.34
N VAL A 127 4.74 10.49 16.51
CA VAL A 127 5.71 10.35 17.61
C VAL A 127 5.62 8.94 18.18
N LEU A 128 6.76 8.29 18.39
CA LEU A 128 6.87 7.09 19.22
C LEU A 128 7.27 7.52 20.63
N GLU A 129 6.47 7.19 21.62
CA GLU A 129 6.75 7.41 23.04
C GLU A 129 7.01 6.08 23.73
N LEU A 130 8.18 5.93 24.34
CA LEU A 130 8.50 4.82 25.23
C LEU A 130 8.12 5.21 26.65
N TYR A 131 7.23 4.43 27.26
CA TYR A 131 6.82 4.55 28.66
C TYR A 131 7.34 3.37 29.46
N THR A 132 8.30 3.63 30.36
CA THR A 132 8.91 2.61 31.22
C THR A 132 8.21 2.52 32.58
N GLY A 133 7.45 3.55 32.95
CA GLY A 133 6.74 3.59 34.23
C GLY A 133 7.65 3.83 35.45
N THR A 134 8.91 4.21 35.24
CA THR A 134 9.82 4.64 36.31
C THR A 134 9.47 6.06 36.78
N GLY A 135 9.90 6.48 37.97
CA GLY A 135 9.65 7.85 38.45
C GLY A 135 8.25 8.10 39.01
N LYS A 136 7.49 9.07 38.45
CA LYS A 136 6.15 9.45 38.96
C LYS A 136 5.08 8.39 38.68
N GLY A 137 5.41 7.37 37.88
CA GLY A 137 4.49 6.36 37.39
C GLY A 137 3.70 6.85 36.19
N ARG A 138 3.38 5.91 35.29
CA ARG A 138 2.53 6.13 34.11
C ARG A 138 1.46 5.04 34.09
N PHE A 139 0.28 5.35 33.56
CA PHE A 139 -0.69 4.33 33.19
C PHE A 139 -1.08 4.49 31.73
N ILE A 140 -1.45 3.39 31.09
CA ILE A 140 -1.99 3.34 29.73
C ILE A 140 -3.41 2.84 29.81
N ALA A 141 -4.33 3.52 29.13
CA ALA A 141 -5.68 3.00 29.00
C ALA A 141 -5.69 1.87 27.97
N VAL A 142 -6.07 0.67 28.42
CA VAL A 142 -5.96 -0.56 27.61
C VAL A 142 -7.30 -0.85 26.95
N THR A 143 -7.33 -0.78 25.62
CA THR A 143 -8.59 -0.78 24.85
C THR A 143 -9.10 -2.18 24.53
N GLY A 144 -8.21 -3.16 24.41
CA GLY A 144 -8.56 -4.48 23.90
C GLY A 144 -8.83 -4.50 22.39
N HIS A 145 -8.69 -3.37 21.67
CA HIS A 145 -8.80 -3.35 20.21
C HIS A 145 -7.51 -3.88 19.57
N LYS A 146 -7.31 -5.19 19.69
CA LYS A 146 -6.11 -5.90 19.25
C LYS A 146 -5.81 -5.64 17.77
N VAL A 147 -4.54 -5.42 17.48
CA VAL A 147 -3.97 -5.24 16.13
C VAL A 147 -2.92 -6.33 15.92
N GLY A 148 -3.09 -7.13 14.86
CA GLY A 148 -2.21 -8.26 14.57
C GLY A 148 -2.56 -9.53 15.37
N LYS A 149 -1.69 -10.53 15.28
CA LYS A 149 -1.97 -11.90 15.79
C LYS A 149 -1.37 -12.21 17.16
N ALA A 150 -0.52 -11.36 17.72
CA ALA A 150 0.15 -11.64 18.99
C ALA A 150 -0.82 -11.61 20.19
N ASP A 151 -1.06 -12.77 20.78
CA ASP A 151 -1.90 -12.95 21.99
C ASP A 151 -1.12 -12.82 23.30
N THR A 152 0.18 -12.54 23.20
CA THR A 152 1.10 -12.45 24.33
C THR A 152 1.96 -11.19 24.26
N VAL A 153 2.47 -10.79 25.41
CA VAL A 153 3.43 -9.73 25.64
C VAL A 153 4.82 -10.33 25.48
N ALA A 154 5.58 -9.85 24.51
CA ALA A 154 6.92 -10.35 24.21
C ALA A 154 7.97 -9.83 25.19
N ASP A 155 9.08 -10.57 25.31
CA ASP A 155 10.32 -10.03 25.88
C ASP A 155 10.84 -8.91 24.97
N GLY A 156 10.88 -7.71 25.53
CA GLY A 156 11.31 -6.50 24.85
C GLY A 156 12.66 -5.97 25.33
N GLN A 157 13.51 -6.76 26.00
CA GLN A 157 14.79 -6.26 26.53
C GLN A 157 15.64 -5.63 25.42
N ALA A 158 15.77 -6.33 24.28
CA ALA A 158 16.52 -5.82 23.14
C ALA A 158 15.91 -4.55 22.52
N VAL A 159 14.58 -4.38 22.62
CA VAL A 159 13.87 -3.17 22.16
C VAL A 159 14.11 -2.01 23.13
N LEU A 160 14.00 -2.28 24.43
CA LEU A 160 14.26 -1.31 25.50
C LEU A 160 15.69 -0.77 25.41
N ASP A 161 16.69 -1.67 25.34
CA ASP A 161 18.10 -1.32 25.24
C ASP A 161 18.39 -0.51 23.98
N PHE A 162 17.77 -0.88 22.85
CA PHE A 162 17.88 -0.16 21.59
C PHE A 162 17.36 1.28 21.70
N LEU A 163 16.17 1.48 22.26
CA LEU A 163 15.55 2.80 22.39
C LEU A 163 16.28 3.67 23.42
N ILE A 164 16.68 3.10 24.55
CA ILE A 164 17.49 3.80 25.56
C ILE A 164 18.84 4.21 24.96
N LYS A 165 19.52 3.32 24.23
CA LYS A 165 20.79 3.65 23.55
C LYS A 165 20.61 4.71 22.47
N LYS A 166 19.49 4.67 21.73
CA LYS A 166 19.14 5.70 20.72
C LYS A 166 18.93 7.06 21.39
N ALA A 167 18.26 7.11 22.54
CA ALA A 167 18.09 8.32 23.33
C ALA A 167 19.41 8.81 23.95
N ALA A 168 20.22 7.91 24.51
CA ALA A 168 21.52 8.23 25.10
C ALA A 168 22.51 8.75 24.06
N ARG A 169 22.51 8.23 22.83
CA ARG A 169 23.30 8.79 21.72
C ARG A 169 22.87 10.20 21.34
N LYS A 170 21.57 10.49 21.39
CA LYS A 170 21.04 11.85 21.19
C LYS A 170 21.46 12.77 22.34
N LYS A 171 21.43 12.27 23.58
CA LYS A 171 21.88 13.00 24.78
C LYS A 171 23.39 13.25 24.80
N GLN A 172 24.22 12.26 24.47
CA GLN A 172 25.67 12.42 24.29
C GLN A 172 26.02 13.34 23.12
N LYS A 173 25.24 13.31 22.03
CA LYS A 173 25.39 14.28 20.94
C LYS A 173 25.04 15.71 21.38
N ASN A 174 24.20 15.88 22.40
CA ASN A 174 23.85 17.17 23.01
C ASN A 174 24.81 17.57 24.16
N GLU A 175 25.37 16.61 24.91
CA GLU A 175 26.33 16.80 26.02
C GLU A 175 27.78 16.99 25.53
N ASN A 176 28.17 16.40 24.39
CA ASN A 176 29.47 16.66 23.74
C ASN A 176 29.51 18.01 22.98
N VAL A 177 28.43 18.79 23.04
CA VAL A 177 28.48 20.19 22.63
C VAL A 177 28.85 20.97 23.89
N GLY A 178 30.09 21.47 23.97
CA GLY A 178 30.70 22.12 25.15
C GLY A 178 29.83 23.20 25.82
N GLY A 179 30.18 23.50 27.08
CA GLY A 179 29.41 24.38 27.99
C GLY A 179 28.95 25.69 27.34
N ALA A 180 27.75 26.14 27.72
CA ALA A 180 27.12 27.35 27.18
C ALA A 180 28.00 28.62 27.29
N ASP A 181 28.97 28.64 28.21
CA ASP A 181 29.93 29.73 28.38
C ASP A 181 31.01 29.82 27.28
N GLU A 182 31.34 28.71 26.60
CA GLU A 182 32.38 28.71 25.56
C GLU A 182 31.84 29.00 24.15
N ARG A 183 30.51 28.99 23.95
CA ARG A 183 29.91 29.24 22.63
C ARG A 183 29.68 30.74 22.43
N PRO A 184 30.14 31.33 21.32
CA PRO A 184 29.81 32.72 21.00
C PRO A 184 28.30 32.86 20.76
N CYS A 185 27.67 33.79 21.47
CA CYS A 185 26.34 34.28 21.10
C CYS A 185 26.55 35.38 20.06
N TYR A 186 26.04 35.16 18.85
CA TYR A 186 26.28 36.05 17.71
C TYR A 186 25.29 37.22 17.62
N LEU A 187 24.27 37.22 18.47
CA LEU A 187 23.22 38.24 18.52
C LEU A 187 23.29 39.00 19.84
N SER A 188 23.13 40.32 19.77
CA SER A 188 22.89 41.16 20.95
C SER A 188 21.45 41.00 21.46
N VAL A 189 21.22 41.45 22.71
CA VAL A 189 19.90 41.45 23.35
C VAL A 189 18.85 42.18 22.51
N ASP A 190 19.24 43.24 21.80
CA ASP A 190 18.33 44.06 20.99
C ASP A 190 18.05 43.44 19.61
N GLU A 191 19.01 42.68 19.05
CA GLU A 191 18.84 41.99 17.76
C GLU A 191 17.96 40.75 17.90
N ILE A 192 18.02 40.04 19.05
CA ILE A 192 17.28 38.79 19.26
C ILE A 192 15.77 38.94 18.99
N PRO A 193 15.04 39.91 19.57
CA PRO A 193 13.62 40.10 19.27
C PRO A 193 13.34 40.42 17.80
N VAL A 194 14.19 41.22 17.15
CA VAL A 194 14.05 41.56 15.72
C VAL A 194 14.11 40.31 14.85
N ILE A 195 15.03 39.40 15.21
CA ILE A 195 15.31 38.17 14.49
C ILE A 195 14.22 37.12 14.72
N ILE A 196 13.77 36.95 15.98
CA ILE A 196 12.70 35.98 16.29
C ILE A 196 11.39 36.38 15.59
N ARG A 197 11.06 37.67 15.52
CA ARG A 197 9.86 38.17 14.82
C ARG A 197 9.83 37.81 13.33
N LYS A 198 11.00 37.55 12.71
CA LYS A 198 11.18 37.10 11.32
C LYS A 198 11.26 35.57 11.17
N SER A 199 11.10 34.81 12.24
CA SER A 199 11.16 33.34 12.20
C SER A 199 9.78 32.70 11.99
N ALA A 200 9.73 31.39 11.77
CA ALA A 200 8.48 30.62 11.75
C ALA A 200 7.69 30.71 13.07
N SER A 201 8.35 31.07 14.18
CA SER A 201 7.71 31.31 15.47
C SER A 201 7.41 32.80 15.72
N GLY A 202 7.62 33.68 14.72
CA GLY A 202 7.54 35.12 14.87
C GLY A 202 6.17 35.64 15.27
N GLU A 203 5.08 35.06 14.74
CA GLU A 203 3.72 35.47 15.10
C GLU A 203 3.36 35.08 16.53
N LEU A 204 3.79 33.89 16.98
CA LEU A 204 3.66 33.49 18.37
C LEU A 204 4.52 34.38 19.28
N PHE A 205 5.74 34.70 18.85
CA PHE A 205 6.64 35.57 19.59
C PHE A 205 6.06 36.97 19.73
N LYS A 206 5.54 37.63 18.68
CA LYS A 206 4.92 38.96 18.79
C LYS A 206 3.77 38.98 19.79
N ARG A 207 2.83 38.03 19.69
CA ARG A 207 1.69 37.95 20.60
C ARG A 207 2.13 37.82 22.06
N LEU A 208 3.12 37.00 22.36
CA LEU A 208 3.60 36.82 23.75
C LEU A 208 4.56 37.92 24.20
N TYR A 209 5.47 38.35 23.33
CA TYR A 209 6.58 39.24 23.65
C TYR A 209 6.19 40.71 23.57
N ASP A 210 5.51 41.11 22.49
CA ASP A 210 5.12 42.50 22.22
C ASP A 210 3.78 42.82 22.89
N ASP A 211 2.77 41.95 22.69
CA ASP A 211 1.39 42.23 23.09
C ASP A 211 1.02 41.65 24.48
N GLY A 212 1.78 40.67 24.97
CA GLY A 212 1.49 39.97 26.23
C GLY A 212 0.21 39.14 26.19
N GLU A 213 -0.25 38.75 25.00
CA GLU A 213 -1.49 37.99 24.80
C GLU A 213 -1.30 36.52 25.19
N ILE A 214 -2.20 36.01 26.03
CA ILE A 214 -2.11 34.66 26.60
C ILE A 214 -3.37 33.81 26.38
N SER A 215 -4.23 34.24 25.47
CA SER A 215 -5.51 33.60 25.15
C SER A 215 -5.35 32.12 24.75
N ASP A 216 -4.33 31.82 23.94
CA ASP A 216 -3.95 30.47 23.51
C ASP A 216 -3.54 29.52 24.65
N TYR A 217 -3.20 30.08 25.81
CA TYR A 217 -2.73 29.36 26.98
C TYR A 217 -3.81 29.24 28.06
N ASN A 218 -5.09 29.34 27.69
CA ASN A 218 -6.23 29.38 28.63
C ASN A 218 -6.08 30.48 29.69
N ASN A 219 -5.43 31.59 29.34
CA ASN A 219 -5.06 32.65 30.26
C ASN A 219 -4.15 32.21 31.43
N ASP A 220 -3.42 31.09 31.29
CA ASP A 220 -2.37 30.70 32.23
C ASP A 220 -1.06 31.44 31.90
N HIS A 221 -0.82 32.47 32.69
CA HIS A 221 0.42 33.25 32.68
C HIS A 221 1.69 32.40 32.76
N SER A 222 1.71 31.29 33.52
CA SER A 222 2.92 30.46 33.66
C SER A 222 3.18 29.61 32.42
N ALA A 223 2.11 29.17 31.77
CA ALA A 223 2.18 28.44 30.51
C ALA A 223 2.63 29.35 29.35
N ALA A 224 2.17 30.60 29.33
CA ALA A 224 2.65 31.61 28.39
C ALA A 224 4.13 31.98 28.63
N ASP A 225 4.55 32.10 29.89
CA ASP A 225 5.94 32.41 30.25
C ASP A 225 6.91 31.34 29.77
N ILE A 226 6.58 30.06 30.00
CA ILE A 226 7.44 28.98 29.53
C ILE A 226 7.40 28.84 28.00
N ALA A 227 6.28 29.15 27.36
CA ALA A 227 6.17 29.14 25.91
C ALA A 227 7.07 30.20 25.26
N LEU A 228 7.07 31.43 25.79
CA LEU A 228 7.98 32.48 25.33
C LEU A 228 9.44 32.14 25.65
N MET A 229 9.73 31.66 26.87
CA MET A 229 11.08 31.32 27.28
C MET A 229 11.68 30.18 26.45
N ASN A 230 10.89 29.20 26.01
CA ASN A 230 11.36 28.09 25.17
C ASN A 230 11.83 28.52 23.76
N LEU A 231 11.48 29.73 23.31
CA LEU A 231 11.94 30.27 22.02
C LEU A 231 13.36 30.85 22.10
N LEU A 232 13.82 31.26 23.29
CA LEU A 232 15.04 32.04 23.47
C LEU A 232 16.36 31.25 23.41
N PRO A 233 16.48 30.00 23.94
CA PRO A 233 17.76 29.30 24.03
C PRO A 233 18.51 29.18 22.71
N PHE A 234 17.80 28.98 21.59
CA PHE A 234 18.39 28.92 20.26
C PHE A 234 19.13 30.22 19.91
N TYR A 235 18.47 31.38 20.05
CA TYR A 235 19.02 32.68 19.67
C TYR A 235 20.06 33.20 20.67
N CYS A 236 19.86 32.90 21.96
CA CYS A 236 20.77 33.31 23.04
C CYS A 236 21.99 32.37 23.21
N ALA A 237 22.14 31.37 22.34
CA ALA A 237 23.13 30.30 22.47
C ALA A 237 23.13 29.60 23.85
N GLY A 238 21.97 29.50 24.49
CA GLY A 238 21.80 28.91 25.82
C GLY A 238 22.32 29.77 26.98
N ARG A 239 22.66 31.05 26.75
CA ARG A 239 23.13 31.95 27.81
C ARG A 239 21.96 32.46 28.64
N ALA A 240 21.87 31.96 29.87
CA ALA A 240 20.79 32.27 30.81
C ALA A 240 20.62 33.79 31.03
N GLU A 241 21.74 34.52 31.15
CA GLU A 241 21.73 35.98 31.37
C GLU A 241 21.12 36.74 30.19
N ILE A 242 21.42 36.33 28.95
CA ILE A 242 20.86 36.96 27.74
C ILE A 242 19.38 36.59 27.60
N MET A 243 19.01 35.33 27.85
CA MET A 243 17.61 34.89 27.87
C MET A 243 16.79 35.68 28.89
N GLU A 244 17.34 35.91 30.08
CA GLU A 244 16.73 36.72 31.11
C GLU A 244 16.51 38.16 30.66
N GLN A 245 17.53 38.81 30.10
CA GLN A 245 17.46 40.19 29.63
C GLN A 245 16.42 40.34 28.50
N VAL A 246 16.43 39.43 27.52
CA VAL A 246 15.46 39.42 26.43
C VAL A 246 14.04 39.24 26.96
N PHE A 247 13.80 38.24 27.82
CA PHE A 247 12.47 38.01 28.39
C PHE A 247 12.00 39.18 29.25
N SER A 248 12.90 39.79 30.03
CA SER A 248 12.58 40.94 30.89
C SER A 248 12.15 42.15 30.09
N ASN A 249 12.60 42.29 28.83
CA ASN A 249 12.18 43.34 27.91
C ASN A 249 10.79 43.08 27.26
N SER A 250 10.21 41.90 27.45
CA SER A 250 8.87 41.57 26.92
C SER A 250 7.73 42.13 27.77
N ALA A 251 6.53 42.23 27.19
CA ALA A 251 5.29 42.53 27.91
C ALA A 251 5.03 41.55 29.07
N LEU A 252 5.33 40.25 28.88
CA LEU A 252 5.24 39.25 29.96
C LEU A 252 6.30 39.44 31.05
N GLY A 253 7.47 40.00 30.72
CA GLY A 253 8.56 40.30 31.65
C GLY A 253 8.27 41.48 32.59
N GLN A 254 7.35 42.37 32.21
CA GLN A 254 6.99 43.56 33.02
C GLN A 254 6.12 43.24 34.25
N ARG A 255 5.68 42.00 34.43
CA ARG A 255 4.79 41.62 35.53
C ARG A 255 5.57 41.35 36.82
N GLU A 256 4.97 41.68 37.98
CA GLU A 256 5.56 41.47 39.30
C GLU A 256 6.03 40.04 39.56
N LYS A 257 5.33 39.04 39.00
CA LYS A 257 5.68 37.63 39.13
C LYS A 257 7.05 37.29 38.54
N TRP A 258 7.44 37.95 37.45
CA TRP A 258 8.75 37.76 36.81
C TRP A 258 9.91 38.38 37.61
N GLN A 259 9.60 39.40 38.42
CA GLN A 259 10.57 40.06 39.29
C GLN A 259 11.05 39.16 40.44
N ARG A 260 10.37 38.04 40.68
CA ARG A 260 10.79 37.05 41.68
C ARG A 260 11.90 36.15 41.15
N ASP A 261 13.05 36.19 41.82
CA ASP A 261 14.25 35.41 41.45
C ASP A 261 13.99 33.90 41.39
N ASP A 262 13.20 33.36 42.31
CA ASP A 262 12.88 31.92 42.35
C ASP A 262 12.09 31.46 41.11
N TYR A 263 11.13 32.27 40.68
CA TYR A 263 10.30 32.01 39.52
C TYR A 263 11.08 32.16 38.22
N ARG A 264 11.85 33.25 38.11
CA ARG A 264 12.68 33.57 36.95
C ARG A 264 13.71 32.47 36.69
N ASN A 265 14.49 32.12 37.71
CA ASN A 265 15.52 31.08 37.62
C ASN A 265 14.91 29.73 37.24
N ARG A 266 13.80 29.33 37.86
CA ARG A 266 13.14 28.06 37.54
C ARG A 266 12.64 27.99 36.09
N THR A 267 12.14 29.11 35.56
CA THR A 267 11.60 29.19 34.19
C THR A 267 12.73 29.09 33.16
N ILE A 268 13.84 29.81 33.38
CA ILE A 268 15.05 29.76 32.53
C ILE A 268 15.64 28.35 32.55
N GLN A 269 15.85 27.77 33.74
CA GLN A 269 16.41 26.43 33.86
C GLN A 269 15.52 25.36 33.24
N LYS A 270 14.20 25.53 33.31
CA LYS A 270 13.27 24.61 32.65
C LYS A 270 13.43 24.65 31.13
N ALA A 271 13.50 25.84 30.53
CA ALA A 271 13.70 25.98 29.08
C ALA A 271 15.07 25.43 28.64
N LEU A 272 16.14 25.71 29.39
CA LEU A 272 17.46 25.15 29.12
C LEU A 272 17.49 23.62 29.24
N SER A 273 16.74 23.04 30.18
CA SER A 273 16.66 21.58 30.33
C SER A 273 15.92 20.89 29.19
N ASP A 274 14.98 21.59 28.54
CA ASP A 274 14.18 21.08 27.42
C ASP A 274 14.81 21.41 26.05
N TRP A 275 15.82 22.30 26.02
CA TRP A 275 16.50 22.73 24.81
C TRP A 275 17.40 21.64 24.23
N ASN A 276 17.42 21.53 22.90
CA ASN A 276 18.17 20.52 22.16
C ASN A 276 19.67 20.84 21.98
N GLY A 277 20.13 22.01 22.45
CA GLY A 277 21.51 22.46 22.36
C GLY A 277 21.88 23.11 21.02
N GLU A 278 20.95 23.25 20.09
CA GLU A 278 21.16 23.97 18.83
C GLU A 278 21.11 25.48 19.07
N CYS A 279 22.16 26.18 18.66
CA CYS A 279 22.25 27.62 18.75
C CYS A 279 22.15 28.23 17.36
N TYR A 280 21.65 29.44 17.29
CA TYR A 280 21.82 30.30 16.13
C TYR A 280 23.32 30.50 15.86
N THR A 281 23.76 30.11 14.66
CA THR A 281 25.10 30.35 14.15
C THR A 281 24.98 31.00 12.78
N PRO A 282 25.62 32.17 12.54
CA PRO A 282 25.65 32.75 11.22
C PRO A 282 26.29 31.81 10.20
N GLU A 283 25.65 31.59 9.05
CA GLU A 283 26.14 30.65 8.04
C GLU A 283 27.55 31.05 7.52
N TYR A 284 28.42 30.06 7.31
CA TYR A 284 29.83 30.26 6.93
C TYR A 284 29.98 31.22 5.74
N GLY A 285 30.53 32.41 6.03
CA GLY A 285 30.85 33.48 5.09
C GLY A 285 29.79 34.59 4.94
N LYS A 286 28.82 34.68 5.84
CA LYS A 286 28.06 35.92 6.11
C LYS A 286 28.75 36.69 7.24
N THR A 287 28.74 38.01 7.18
CA THR A 287 29.50 38.88 8.10
C THR A 287 28.65 39.50 9.22
N SER A 288 27.32 39.36 9.19
CA SER A 288 26.45 39.80 10.30
C SER A 288 25.12 39.03 10.39
N PRO A 289 24.47 38.99 11.57
CA PRO A 289 23.16 38.36 11.75
C PRO A 289 22.01 38.97 10.92
N ASP A 290 22.13 40.24 10.53
CA ASP A 290 21.17 40.89 9.63
C ASP A 290 21.11 40.24 8.24
N GLU A 291 22.18 39.55 7.81
CA GLU A 291 22.23 38.83 6.52
C GLU A 291 21.54 37.46 6.55
N ASP A 292 21.21 36.91 7.73
CA ASP A 292 20.56 35.60 7.87
C ASP A 292 19.03 35.63 7.77
N PHE A 293 18.42 36.79 8.03
CA PHE A 293 16.94 36.93 8.08
C PHE A 293 16.41 37.94 7.05
N ASN A 294 17.24 38.33 6.09
CA ASN A 294 16.83 39.03 4.87
C ASN A 294 16.16 38.11 3.84
N ASP A 295 15.92 36.84 4.19
CA ASP A 295 15.51 35.79 3.25
C ASP A 295 13.98 35.56 3.22
N LEU A 296 13.18 36.25 4.04
CA LEU A 296 11.71 36.17 3.95
C LEU A 296 11.12 36.87 2.70
N ASP A 297 11.92 37.67 2.00
CA ASP A 297 11.60 38.21 0.66
C ASP A 297 12.30 37.43 -0.46
N LYS A 298 12.97 36.30 -0.16
CA LYS A 298 13.66 35.50 -1.17
C LYS A 298 12.81 34.32 -1.60
N ASP A 299 12.74 34.18 -2.92
CA ASP A 299 12.14 33.08 -3.66
C ASP A 299 12.42 31.72 -2.97
N PRO A 300 11.39 30.96 -2.53
CA PRO A 300 11.56 29.70 -1.78
C PRO A 300 12.33 28.64 -2.58
N ASP A 301 12.45 28.82 -3.89
CA ASP A 301 13.24 27.98 -4.76
C ASP A 301 14.76 28.23 -4.61
N ILE A 302 15.23 29.28 -3.93
CA ILE A 302 16.65 29.63 -3.81
C ILE A 302 17.22 29.11 -2.49
N ILE A 303 18.10 28.12 -2.60
CA ILE A 303 18.91 27.59 -1.51
C ILE A 303 20.06 28.58 -1.22
N SER A 304 20.12 29.11 0.00
CA SER A 304 21.27 29.86 0.47
C SER A 304 22.52 28.96 0.43
N ARG A 305 23.47 29.27 -0.45
CA ARG A 305 24.77 28.58 -0.62
C ARG A 305 24.65 27.05 -0.77
N PRO A 306 24.16 26.54 -1.91
CA PRO A 306 23.94 25.11 -2.11
C PRO A 306 25.24 24.30 -2.01
N ALA A 307 25.26 23.28 -1.14
CA ALA A 307 26.39 22.40 -0.89
C ALA A 307 26.37 21.19 -1.84
N TRP A 308 26.58 21.45 -3.12
CA TRP A 308 26.53 20.43 -4.16
C TRP A 308 27.49 19.26 -3.88
N PRO A 309 26.98 18.00 -3.80
CA PRO A 309 27.80 16.84 -3.48
C PRO A 309 28.95 16.59 -4.46
N VAL A 310 28.74 16.90 -5.75
CA VAL A 310 29.70 16.59 -6.81
C VAL A 310 30.17 17.89 -7.50
N MET A 311 31.45 18.18 -7.33
CA MET A 311 32.12 19.38 -7.83
C MET A 311 33.25 19.00 -8.77
N GLU A 312 33.47 19.80 -9.82
CA GLU A 312 34.67 19.73 -10.66
C GLU A 312 35.61 20.90 -10.37
N LYS A 313 36.92 20.63 -10.42
CA LYS A 313 37.95 21.66 -10.32
C LYS A 313 38.15 22.34 -11.67
N THR A 314 38.28 23.66 -11.63
CA THR A 314 38.54 24.52 -12.79
C THR A 314 39.63 25.51 -12.44
N ASP A 315 40.21 26.15 -13.46
CA ASP A 315 41.25 27.18 -13.28
C ASP A 315 40.78 28.40 -12.47
N LYS A 316 39.46 28.58 -12.34
CA LYS A 316 38.81 29.68 -11.60
C LYS A 316 38.18 29.25 -10.28
N GLY A 317 38.47 28.03 -9.79
CA GLY A 317 37.90 27.48 -8.56
C GLY A 317 37.13 26.17 -8.79
N SER A 318 36.18 25.83 -7.92
CA SER A 318 35.35 24.62 -8.07
C SER A 318 33.93 24.99 -8.47
N ARG A 319 33.30 24.19 -9.34
CA ARG A 319 31.89 24.37 -9.73
C ARG A 319 31.13 23.04 -9.72
N PRO A 320 29.81 23.05 -9.50
CA PRO A 320 29.02 21.82 -9.49
C PRO A 320 28.93 21.18 -10.88
N ILE A 321 29.06 19.86 -10.93
CA ILE A 321 28.84 19.08 -12.16
C ILE A 321 27.35 19.02 -12.44
N LYS A 322 26.95 19.26 -13.68
CA LYS A 322 25.51 19.42 -14.04
C LYS A 322 24.85 18.12 -14.46
N GLN A 323 25.63 17.19 -15.00
CA GLN A 323 25.18 15.94 -15.62
C GLN A 323 25.09 14.76 -14.65
N VAL A 324 25.28 14.99 -13.36
CA VAL A 324 25.29 13.95 -12.33
C VAL A 324 24.00 13.98 -11.54
N TYR A 325 23.36 12.82 -11.40
CA TYR A 325 22.06 12.72 -10.73
C TYR A 325 22.18 13.03 -9.23
N GLU A 326 23.36 12.84 -8.61
CA GLU A 326 23.61 13.13 -7.19
C GLU A 326 23.33 14.59 -6.82
N ASN A 327 23.68 15.52 -7.70
CA ASN A 327 23.39 16.94 -7.47
C ASN A 327 21.89 17.23 -7.62
N THR A 328 21.21 16.56 -8.57
CA THR A 328 19.74 16.69 -8.69
C THR A 328 19.03 16.10 -7.46
N ASP A 329 19.43 14.90 -7.03
CA ASP A 329 18.92 14.21 -5.85
C ASP A 329 19.10 15.02 -4.56
N TYR A 330 20.27 15.66 -4.41
CA TYR A 330 20.52 16.59 -3.31
C TYR A 330 19.53 17.76 -3.29
N LEU A 331 19.33 18.44 -4.42
CA LEU A 331 18.35 19.53 -4.51
C LEU A 331 16.94 19.06 -4.11
N LEU A 332 16.49 17.94 -4.68
CA LEU A 332 15.16 17.39 -4.39
C LEU A 332 15.01 17.12 -2.89
N LYS A 333 16.02 16.50 -2.26
CA LYS A 333 16.02 16.21 -0.81
C LYS A 333 15.99 17.46 0.06
N VAL A 334 16.80 18.47 -0.26
CA VAL A 334 16.82 19.73 0.49
C VAL A 334 15.45 20.41 0.46
N LEU A 335 14.76 20.32 -0.67
CA LEU A 335 13.43 20.88 -0.87
C LEU A 335 12.29 19.94 -0.45
N SER A 336 12.59 18.82 0.21
CA SER A 336 11.62 17.78 0.59
C SER A 336 10.77 17.25 -0.57
N ILE A 337 11.30 17.32 -1.79
CA ILE A 337 10.69 16.73 -2.98
C ILE A 337 11.07 15.26 -3.03
N THR A 338 10.06 14.41 -3.06
CA THR A 338 10.23 12.97 -3.29
C THR A 338 9.97 12.66 -4.75
N CYS A 339 10.84 11.87 -5.36
CA CYS A 339 10.72 11.38 -6.73
C CYS A 339 10.80 9.86 -6.74
N ARG A 340 9.75 9.18 -7.22
CA ARG A 340 9.61 7.72 -7.16
C ARG A 340 9.05 7.16 -8.46
N TYR A 341 9.40 5.93 -8.78
CA TYR A 341 8.82 5.21 -9.90
C TYR A 341 7.69 4.29 -9.42
N ASN A 342 6.47 4.54 -9.90
CA ASN A 342 5.31 3.69 -9.63
C ASN A 342 5.32 2.49 -10.60
N MET A 343 5.56 1.30 -10.04
CA MET A 343 5.64 0.06 -10.81
C MET A 343 4.31 -0.38 -11.42
N LEU A 344 3.18 0.12 -10.94
CA LEU A 344 1.86 -0.17 -11.52
C LEU A 344 1.65 0.71 -12.75
N THR A 345 1.58 2.03 -12.57
CA THR A 345 1.27 2.99 -13.65
C THR A 345 2.42 3.15 -14.65
N LYS A 346 3.62 2.67 -14.30
CA LYS A 346 4.86 2.80 -15.07
C LYS A 346 5.28 4.27 -15.26
N GLU A 347 4.93 5.12 -14.29
CA GLU A 347 5.17 6.57 -14.31
C GLU A 347 6.06 7.01 -13.16
N VAL A 348 6.70 8.17 -13.36
CA VAL A 348 7.46 8.86 -12.31
C VAL A 348 6.49 9.80 -11.60
N GLU A 349 6.44 9.70 -10.28
CA GLU A 349 5.56 10.49 -9.43
C GLU A 349 6.38 11.34 -8.47
N PHE A 350 5.84 12.52 -8.18
CA PHE A 350 6.44 13.50 -7.29
C PHE A 350 5.51 13.83 -6.12
N THR A 351 6.11 14.12 -4.98
CA THR A 351 5.43 14.77 -3.85
C THR A 351 6.35 15.83 -3.24
N GLY A 352 5.78 16.83 -2.58
CA GLY A 352 6.46 18.01 -2.07
C GLY A 352 6.53 19.12 -3.13
N HIS A 353 6.59 20.36 -2.65
CA HIS A 353 6.86 21.54 -3.47
C HIS A 353 5.85 21.78 -4.61
N GLU A 354 4.58 21.42 -4.40
CA GLU A 354 3.47 21.56 -5.35
C GLU A 354 3.68 20.78 -6.67
N LEU A 355 4.46 19.69 -6.62
CA LEU A 355 4.72 18.83 -7.78
C LEU A 355 3.76 17.64 -7.87
N GLU A 356 2.90 17.42 -6.86
CA GLU A 356 1.92 16.33 -6.85
C GLU A 356 1.00 16.37 -8.07
N GLY A 357 0.87 15.22 -8.74
CA GLY A 357 -0.02 15.05 -9.89
C GLY A 357 0.46 15.69 -11.20
N LEU A 358 1.61 16.38 -11.21
CA LEU A 358 2.20 16.89 -12.44
C LEU A 358 2.77 15.76 -13.29
N SER A 359 2.68 15.90 -14.62
CA SER A 359 3.42 15.05 -15.55
C SER A 359 4.93 15.25 -15.35
N LEU A 360 5.74 14.25 -15.68
CA LEU A 360 7.20 14.39 -15.55
C LEU A 360 7.73 15.59 -16.34
N GLU A 361 7.17 15.88 -17.52
CA GLU A 361 7.61 17.00 -18.35
C GLU A 361 7.32 18.36 -17.67
N ALA A 362 6.18 18.47 -16.99
CA ALA A 362 5.83 19.67 -16.22
C ALA A 362 6.69 19.78 -14.96
N ALA A 363 6.80 18.71 -14.17
CA ALA A 363 7.62 18.67 -12.97
C ALA A 363 9.10 18.94 -13.28
N ALA A 364 9.66 18.34 -14.32
CA ALA A 364 11.02 18.60 -14.77
C ALA A 364 11.22 20.06 -15.21
N THR A 365 10.19 20.71 -15.75
CA THR A 365 10.28 22.15 -16.09
C THR A 365 10.39 23.00 -14.82
N VAL A 366 9.59 22.72 -13.79
CA VAL A 366 9.65 23.40 -12.49
C VAL A 366 11.01 23.16 -11.82
N VAL A 367 11.42 21.90 -11.66
CA VAL A 367 12.71 21.51 -11.07
C VAL A 367 13.88 22.15 -11.82
N ARG A 368 13.83 22.22 -13.15
CA ARG A 368 14.87 22.90 -13.94
C ARG A 368 14.94 24.40 -13.65
N GLY A 369 13.80 25.05 -13.43
CA GLY A 369 13.73 26.45 -13.00
C GLY A 369 14.41 26.65 -11.65
N ILE A 370 14.09 25.80 -10.68
CA ILE A 370 14.70 25.78 -9.35
C ILE A 370 16.22 25.56 -9.47
N MET A 371 16.67 24.57 -10.25
CA MET A 371 18.10 24.34 -10.47
C MET A 371 18.81 25.54 -11.08
N TYR A 372 18.18 26.22 -12.04
CA TYR A 372 18.73 27.42 -12.66
C TYR A 372 18.92 28.54 -11.62
N LYS A 373 17.90 28.78 -10.78
CA LYS A 373 17.95 29.77 -9.69
C LYS A 373 19.07 29.46 -8.69
N ASN A 374 19.40 28.19 -8.48
CA ASN A 374 20.49 27.72 -7.63
C ASN A 374 21.85 27.56 -8.34
N GLY A 375 22.02 28.16 -9.52
CA GLY A 375 23.31 28.17 -10.24
C GLY A 375 23.60 26.91 -11.06
N LEU A 376 22.68 25.93 -11.14
CA LEU A 376 22.81 24.73 -11.97
C LEU A 376 22.02 24.87 -13.27
N LYS A 377 22.73 25.29 -14.31
CA LYS A 377 22.20 25.33 -15.69
C LYS A 377 22.27 23.95 -16.33
N VAL A 378 21.34 23.07 -15.97
CA VAL A 378 21.16 21.72 -16.55
C VAL A 378 20.30 21.77 -17.82
N SER A 379 20.60 20.91 -18.80
CA SER A 379 19.74 20.75 -19.97
C SER A 379 18.46 19.99 -19.59
N ARG A 380 17.39 20.12 -20.37
CA ARG A 380 16.15 19.34 -20.11
C ARG A 380 16.43 17.84 -20.22
N ALA A 381 17.24 17.42 -21.19
CA ALA A 381 17.57 16.03 -21.42
C ALA A 381 18.34 15.43 -20.22
N ASP A 382 19.40 16.10 -19.75
CA ASP A 382 20.19 15.62 -18.60
C ASP A 382 19.33 15.56 -17.33
N LEU A 383 18.42 16.52 -17.14
CA LEU A 383 17.53 16.51 -15.97
C LEU A 383 16.56 15.33 -16.01
N LEU A 384 15.98 15.02 -17.17
CA LEU A 384 15.10 13.87 -17.32
C LEU A 384 15.86 12.55 -17.06
N ASP A 385 17.11 12.45 -17.53
CA ASP A 385 17.97 11.29 -17.25
C ASP A 385 18.30 11.17 -15.75
N ASN A 386 18.59 12.29 -15.08
CA ASN A 386 18.85 12.34 -13.64
C ASN A 386 17.61 11.93 -12.83
N ILE A 387 16.46 12.53 -13.13
CA ILE A 387 15.18 12.20 -12.48
C ILE A 387 14.84 10.73 -12.70
N GLY A 388 14.97 10.24 -13.94
CA GLY A 388 14.74 8.83 -14.26
C GLY A 388 15.63 7.90 -13.42
N THR A 389 16.90 8.27 -13.22
CA THR A 389 17.84 7.51 -12.38
C THR A 389 17.45 7.52 -10.90
N ILE A 390 16.94 8.64 -10.39
CA ILE A 390 16.45 8.76 -9.01
C ILE A 390 15.18 7.90 -8.82
N ALA A 391 14.21 8.02 -9.72
CA ALA A 391 12.94 7.29 -9.67
C ALA A 391 13.14 5.75 -9.74
N GLU A 392 13.80 5.26 -10.79
CA GLU A 392 14.98 4.40 -10.70
C GLU A 392 15.21 3.56 -9.43
N LYS A 393 15.88 4.23 -8.47
CA LYS A 393 16.33 3.70 -7.19
C LYS A 393 15.22 3.69 -6.13
N ASN A 394 14.20 4.52 -6.30
CA ASN A 394 13.10 4.70 -5.36
C ASN A 394 11.79 4.06 -5.86
N ARG A 395 11.86 2.93 -6.58
CA ARG A 395 10.66 2.26 -7.10
C ARG A 395 9.77 1.75 -5.99
N TYR A 396 8.48 1.71 -6.26
CA TYR A 396 7.52 1.12 -5.36
C TYR A 396 6.34 0.52 -6.14
N SER A 397 5.62 -0.40 -5.52
CA SER A 397 4.44 -1.01 -6.12
C SER A 397 3.26 -0.84 -5.18
N PRO A 398 2.27 0.00 -5.51
CA PRO A 398 1.12 0.21 -4.64
C PRO A 398 0.32 -1.07 -4.41
N VAL A 399 0.28 -1.97 -5.40
CA VAL A 399 -0.37 -3.28 -5.30
C VAL A 399 0.37 -4.18 -4.32
N ARG A 400 1.71 -4.31 -4.42
CA ARG A 400 2.50 -5.15 -3.49
C ARG A 400 2.37 -4.63 -2.07
N ASP A 401 2.47 -3.31 -1.88
CA ASP A 401 2.37 -2.67 -0.57
C ASP A 401 1.00 -2.97 0.07
N TYR A 402 -0.09 -2.88 -0.71
CA TYR A 402 -1.44 -3.24 -0.27
C TYR A 402 -1.58 -4.72 0.06
N LEU A 403 -1.15 -5.62 -0.84
CA LEU A 403 -1.27 -7.07 -0.65
C LEU A 403 -0.48 -7.54 0.59
N ASN A 404 0.73 -7.01 0.80
CA ASN A 404 1.51 -7.28 2.00
C ASN A 404 0.78 -6.82 3.27
N ALA A 405 0.12 -5.66 3.24
CA ALA A 405 -0.69 -5.19 4.37
C ALA A 405 -1.89 -6.11 4.64
N CYS A 406 -2.58 -6.57 3.60
CA CYS A 406 -3.70 -7.51 3.72
C CYS A 406 -3.30 -8.81 4.40
N GLN A 407 -2.13 -9.36 4.05
CA GLN A 407 -1.62 -10.59 4.66
C GLN A 407 -1.46 -10.46 6.19
N VAL A 408 -1.01 -9.29 6.66
CA VAL A 408 -0.85 -9.00 8.10
C VAL A 408 -2.20 -8.88 8.79
N LEU A 409 -3.21 -8.35 8.10
CA LEU A 409 -4.55 -8.08 8.63
C LEU A 409 -5.52 -9.26 8.53
N TRP A 410 -5.16 -10.33 7.82
CA TRP A 410 -6.04 -11.49 7.62
C TRP A 410 -6.45 -12.15 8.93
N ASP A 411 -7.76 -12.29 9.13
CA ASP A 411 -8.41 -12.80 10.35
C ASP A 411 -8.37 -14.33 10.49
N GLY A 412 -7.91 -15.06 9.47
CA GLY A 412 -7.82 -16.52 9.48
C GLY A 412 -9.06 -17.25 8.96
N GLN A 413 -10.11 -16.54 8.54
CA GLN A 413 -11.34 -17.13 7.99
C GLN A 413 -11.25 -17.36 6.47
N ASP A 414 -12.18 -18.18 5.95
CA ASP A 414 -12.27 -18.52 4.53
C ASP A 414 -13.11 -17.50 3.74
N HIS A 415 -12.49 -16.34 3.47
CA HIS A 415 -13.05 -15.25 2.68
C HIS A 415 -13.14 -15.53 1.19
N ILE A 416 -12.32 -16.42 0.64
CA ILE A 416 -12.42 -16.86 -0.77
C ILE A 416 -13.72 -17.61 -0.96
N LYS A 417 -14.03 -18.57 -0.09
CA LYS A 417 -15.30 -19.30 -0.15
C LYS A 417 -16.49 -18.39 0.10
N ALA A 418 -16.42 -17.52 1.11
CA ALA A 418 -17.49 -16.56 1.38
C ALA A 418 -17.73 -15.60 0.20
N PHE A 419 -16.66 -15.13 -0.46
CA PHE A 419 -16.78 -14.31 -1.66
C PHE A 419 -17.38 -15.11 -2.83
N PHE A 420 -16.93 -16.35 -3.04
CA PHE A 420 -17.41 -17.19 -4.14
C PHE A 420 -18.89 -17.53 -4.04
N GLN A 421 -19.45 -17.62 -2.82
CA GLN A 421 -20.89 -17.86 -2.59
C GLN A 421 -21.81 -16.77 -3.16
N HIS A 422 -21.28 -15.58 -3.44
CA HIS A 422 -22.02 -14.50 -4.10
C HIS A 422 -22.09 -14.63 -5.63
N LEU A 423 -21.37 -15.60 -6.21
CA LEU A 423 -21.46 -15.97 -7.62
C LEU A 423 -22.42 -17.14 -7.73
N HIS A 424 -23.68 -16.86 -8.06
CA HIS A 424 -24.70 -17.90 -8.23
C HIS A 424 -24.46 -18.66 -9.53
N ILE A 425 -23.91 -19.87 -9.41
CA ILE A 425 -23.61 -20.73 -10.56
C ILE A 425 -24.90 -21.09 -11.30
N ASP A 426 -24.84 -21.05 -12.63
CA ASP A 426 -25.96 -21.44 -13.49
C ASP A 426 -26.48 -22.83 -13.09
N PRO A 427 -27.80 -23.00 -12.89
CA PRO A 427 -28.40 -24.26 -12.49
C PRO A 427 -28.00 -25.47 -13.36
N ALA A 428 -27.78 -25.27 -14.66
CA ALA A 428 -27.35 -26.31 -15.60
C ALA A 428 -25.93 -26.83 -15.32
N PHE A 429 -25.12 -26.09 -14.57
CA PHE A 429 -23.73 -26.40 -14.26
C PHE A 429 -23.45 -26.57 -12.76
N LYS A 430 -24.49 -26.58 -11.93
CA LYS A 430 -24.40 -26.55 -10.46
C LYS A 430 -23.55 -27.69 -9.87
N GLU A 431 -23.54 -28.85 -10.51
CA GLU A 431 -22.71 -30.01 -10.12
C GLU A 431 -21.20 -29.74 -10.15
N ASN A 432 -20.75 -28.72 -10.89
CA ASN A 432 -19.35 -28.33 -11.01
C ASN A 432 -18.94 -27.18 -10.07
N THR A 433 -19.80 -26.77 -9.12
CA THR A 433 -19.58 -25.60 -8.24
C THR A 433 -18.23 -25.65 -7.50
N ASP A 434 -17.89 -26.78 -6.88
CA ASP A 434 -16.62 -26.93 -6.15
C ASP A 434 -15.40 -26.78 -7.07
N PHE A 435 -15.52 -27.23 -8.32
CA PHE A 435 -14.47 -27.07 -9.32
C PHE A 435 -14.31 -25.61 -9.73
N TYR A 436 -15.42 -24.88 -9.91
CA TYR A 436 -15.38 -23.44 -10.21
C TYR A 436 -14.81 -22.63 -9.05
N GLU A 437 -15.12 -22.96 -7.79
CA GLU A 437 -14.51 -22.33 -6.61
C GLU A 437 -12.99 -22.54 -6.62
N MET A 438 -12.53 -23.75 -6.93
CA MET A 438 -11.11 -24.08 -7.06
C MET A 438 -10.43 -23.27 -8.17
N LEU A 439 -11.06 -23.15 -9.36
CA LEU A 439 -10.54 -22.33 -10.46
C LEU A 439 -10.40 -20.86 -10.03
N PHE A 440 -11.42 -20.31 -9.38
CA PHE A 440 -11.43 -18.94 -8.89
C PHE A 440 -10.33 -18.68 -7.86
N ARG A 441 -10.20 -19.57 -6.87
CA ARG A 441 -9.12 -19.54 -5.86
C ARG A 441 -7.74 -19.55 -6.49
N ARG A 442 -7.48 -20.44 -7.45
CA ARG A 442 -6.18 -20.53 -8.13
C ARG A 442 -5.86 -19.32 -8.95
N TRP A 443 -6.88 -18.73 -9.57
CA TRP A 443 -6.71 -17.50 -10.33
C TRP A 443 -6.37 -16.33 -9.40
N LEU A 444 -7.04 -16.21 -8.24
CA LEU A 444 -6.69 -15.22 -7.22
C LEU A 444 -5.26 -15.39 -6.72
N ILE A 445 -4.83 -16.62 -6.43
CA ILE A 445 -3.43 -16.91 -6.04
C ILE A 445 -2.48 -16.48 -7.17
N GLY A 446 -2.80 -16.80 -8.42
CA GLY A 446 -2.04 -16.34 -9.59
C GLY A 446 -1.95 -14.82 -9.68
N ALA A 447 -3.07 -14.12 -9.48
CA ALA A 447 -3.15 -12.66 -9.51
C ALA A 447 -2.32 -12.02 -8.37
N ALA A 448 -2.36 -12.58 -7.17
CA ALA A 448 -1.46 -12.13 -6.09
C ALA A 448 0.01 -12.34 -6.48
N ARG A 449 0.37 -13.52 -6.99
CA ARG A 449 1.76 -13.83 -7.36
C ARG A 449 2.28 -12.96 -8.51
N ILE A 450 1.48 -12.72 -9.55
CA ILE A 450 1.90 -11.91 -10.70
C ILE A 450 2.18 -10.46 -10.28
N ALA A 451 1.51 -9.93 -9.24
CA ALA A 451 1.83 -8.61 -8.69
C ALA A 451 3.29 -8.54 -8.18
N PHE A 452 3.85 -9.65 -7.68
CA PHE A 452 5.22 -9.77 -7.19
C PHE A 452 6.23 -10.25 -8.23
N ASN A 453 5.80 -10.50 -9.46
CA ASN A 453 6.64 -11.02 -10.52
C ASN A 453 7.92 -10.19 -10.74
N ASP A 454 9.03 -10.88 -10.88
CA ASP A 454 10.38 -10.35 -11.16
C ASP A 454 10.86 -10.68 -12.59
N GLY A 455 10.00 -11.32 -13.40
CA GLY A 455 10.27 -11.78 -14.77
C GLY A 455 10.23 -13.30 -14.90
N ASN A 456 10.06 -14.03 -13.80
CA ASN A 456 10.07 -15.49 -13.81
C ASN A 456 8.67 -16.14 -13.70
N GLU A 457 7.65 -15.36 -13.36
CA GLU A 457 6.28 -15.84 -13.17
C GLU A 457 5.35 -15.45 -14.32
N ALA A 458 4.32 -16.27 -14.53
CA ALA A 458 3.26 -16.02 -15.50
C ALA A 458 1.92 -16.54 -14.99
N MET A 459 0.85 -15.85 -15.36
CA MET A 459 -0.50 -16.37 -15.21
C MET A 459 -0.67 -17.65 -16.04
N GLN A 460 -1.46 -18.59 -15.53
CA GLN A 460 -1.66 -19.91 -16.15
C GLN A 460 -2.96 -19.97 -16.96
N GLY A 461 -3.90 -19.09 -16.63
CA GLY A 461 -5.17 -18.89 -17.31
C GLY A 461 -5.82 -17.60 -16.82
N LEU A 462 -6.95 -17.28 -17.44
CA LEU A 462 -7.85 -16.19 -17.05
C LEU A 462 -9.20 -16.79 -16.68
N ILE A 463 -9.89 -16.17 -15.72
CA ILE A 463 -11.29 -16.47 -15.45
C ILE A 463 -12.14 -15.85 -16.54
N VAL A 464 -13.14 -16.59 -17.03
CA VAL A 464 -14.15 -16.07 -17.97
C VAL A 464 -15.51 -16.22 -17.33
N LEU A 465 -16.15 -15.11 -16.98
CA LEU A 465 -17.51 -15.11 -16.44
C LEU A 465 -18.51 -15.13 -17.60
N GLN A 466 -19.23 -16.24 -17.72
CA GLN A 466 -20.32 -16.40 -18.68
C GLN A 466 -21.67 -16.23 -17.98
N GLY A 467 -22.58 -15.47 -18.57
CA GLY A 467 -23.93 -15.29 -18.04
C GLY A 467 -24.64 -14.11 -18.69
N SER A 468 -25.93 -13.90 -18.44
CA SER A 468 -26.70 -12.84 -19.10
C SER A 468 -26.12 -11.43 -18.88
N GLN A 469 -26.44 -10.49 -19.77
CA GLN A 469 -26.05 -9.09 -19.59
C GLN A 469 -26.73 -8.50 -18.34
N GLY A 470 -26.03 -7.61 -17.63
CA GLY A 470 -26.58 -6.92 -16.47
C GLY A 470 -26.51 -7.67 -15.14
N ILE A 471 -25.98 -8.89 -15.09
CA ILE A 471 -25.92 -9.71 -13.86
C ILE A 471 -24.83 -9.30 -12.86
N GLY A 472 -24.09 -8.21 -13.11
CA GLY A 472 -23.03 -7.71 -12.21
C GLY A 472 -21.60 -8.16 -12.51
N LYS A 473 -21.32 -8.76 -13.68
CA LYS A 473 -19.96 -9.25 -14.06
C LYS A 473 -18.87 -8.18 -13.95
N THR A 474 -19.12 -6.99 -14.51
CA THR A 474 -18.21 -5.84 -14.41
C THR A 474 -18.07 -5.33 -12.98
N ARG A 475 -19.16 -5.32 -12.19
CA ARG A 475 -19.11 -4.90 -10.78
C ARG A 475 -18.21 -5.83 -9.96
N LEU A 476 -18.19 -7.13 -10.26
CA LEU A 476 -17.33 -8.10 -9.60
C LEU A 476 -15.85 -7.73 -9.69
N LEU A 477 -15.38 -7.25 -10.85
CA LEU A 477 -14.00 -6.78 -11.02
C LEU A 477 -13.64 -5.75 -9.95
N TYR A 478 -14.48 -4.73 -9.77
CA TYR A 478 -14.21 -3.64 -8.86
C TYR A 478 -14.32 -4.06 -7.39
N ASN A 479 -15.11 -5.09 -7.07
CA ASN A 479 -15.14 -5.68 -5.73
C ASN A 479 -13.86 -6.46 -5.38
N LEU A 480 -13.06 -6.85 -6.37
CA LEU A 480 -11.75 -7.45 -6.17
C LEU A 480 -10.65 -6.38 -5.98
N LEU A 481 -10.95 -5.10 -6.19
CA LEU A 481 -9.95 -4.04 -6.23
C LEU A 481 -10.09 -3.10 -5.03
N PRO A 482 -9.02 -2.86 -4.26
CA PRO A 482 -9.04 -1.88 -3.18
C PRO A 482 -9.05 -0.43 -3.66
N ASN A 483 -8.64 -0.22 -4.91
CA ASN A 483 -8.68 1.07 -5.58
C ASN A 483 -9.21 0.82 -7.00
N PRO A 484 -10.37 1.38 -7.36
CA PRO A 484 -10.93 1.24 -8.71
C PRO A 484 -9.97 1.66 -9.83
N ALA A 485 -9.06 2.61 -9.58
CA ALA A 485 -8.05 3.04 -10.55
C ALA A 485 -7.01 1.96 -10.90
N TRP A 486 -6.96 0.85 -10.16
CA TRP A 486 -6.07 -0.28 -10.45
C TRP A 486 -6.67 -1.30 -11.41
N GLY A 487 -7.89 -1.06 -11.90
CA GLY A 487 -8.48 -1.89 -12.93
C GLY A 487 -9.24 -1.11 -13.97
N ALA A 488 -9.61 -1.81 -15.04
CA ALA A 488 -10.44 -1.30 -16.10
C ALA A 488 -11.28 -2.43 -16.68
N ASP A 489 -12.48 -2.10 -17.14
CA ASP A 489 -13.40 -2.99 -17.82
C ASP A 489 -13.65 -2.59 -19.27
N GLY A 490 -14.32 -3.47 -20.02
CA GLY A 490 -14.69 -3.24 -21.41
C GLY A 490 -13.48 -3.13 -22.35
N ILE A 491 -12.32 -3.66 -21.95
CA ILE A 491 -11.09 -3.50 -22.72
C ILE A 491 -11.04 -4.50 -23.87
N SER A 492 -11.10 -3.99 -25.10
CA SER A 492 -10.65 -4.75 -26.27
C SER A 492 -9.12 -4.70 -26.34
N LEU A 493 -8.48 -5.87 -26.34
CA LEU A 493 -7.03 -6.02 -26.34
C LEU A 493 -6.57 -6.76 -27.60
N ASP A 494 -5.78 -6.11 -28.45
CA ASP A 494 -4.94 -6.80 -29.43
C ASP A 494 -3.47 -6.77 -28.98
N PRO A 495 -2.88 -7.90 -28.55
CA PRO A 495 -1.48 -7.95 -28.14
C PRO A 495 -0.46 -7.55 -29.24
N GLY A 496 -0.89 -7.45 -30.50
CA GLY A 496 -0.07 -6.92 -31.58
C GLY A 496 0.05 -5.38 -31.59
N ILE A 497 -0.84 -4.68 -30.87
CA ILE A 497 -0.88 -3.21 -30.79
C ILE A 497 -0.20 -2.76 -29.51
N LYS A 498 0.91 -2.00 -29.64
CA LYS A 498 1.73 -1.57 -28.50
C LYS A 498 0.96 -0.71 -27.49
N ASP A 499 0.06 0.14 -27.97
CA ASP A 499 -0.72 1.03 -27.11
C ASP A 499 -1.75 0.25 -26.28
N ASP A 500 -2.37 -0.81 -26.82
CA ASP A 500 -3.26 -1.71 -26.08
C ASP A 500 -2.49 -2.41 -24.95
N VAL A 501 -1.31 -2.96 -25.27
CA VAL A 501 -0.44 -3.61 -24.28
C VAL A 501 -0.02 -2.62 -23.20
N LEU A 502 0.36 -1.40 -23.56
CA LEU A 502 0.71 -0.36 -22.59
C LEU A 502 -0.48 0.01 -21.70
N LYS A 503 -1.68 0.13 -22.27
CA LYS A 503 -2.91 0.46 -21.53
C LYS A 503 -3.21 -0.59 -20.45
N VAL A 504 -3.14 -1.87 -20.78
CA VAL A 504 -3.50 -2.95 -19.84
C VAL A 504 -2.39 -3.25 -18.82
N THR A 505 -1.12 -3.15 -19.22
CA THR A 505 0.02 -3.46 -18.33
C THR A 505 0.27 -2.41 -17.24
N ARG A 506 -0.48 -1.30 -17.28
CA ARG A 506 -0.50 -0.25 -16.26
C ARG A 506 -1.52 -0.48 -15.15
N LEU A 507 -2.24 -1.60 -15.20
CA LEU A 507 -3.33 -1.96 -14.29
C LEU A 507 -3.03 -3.30 -13.60
N PHE A 508 -3.69 -3.54 -12.47
CA PHE A 508 -3.55 -4.77 -11.70
C PHE A 508 -4.47 -5.87 -12.25
N ILE A 509 -5.77 -5.58 -12.39
CA ILE A 509 -6.75 -6.52 -12.95
C ILE A 509 -7.50 -5.82 -14.07
N VAL A 510 -7.52 -6.47 -15.24
CA VAL A 510 -8.21 -5.95 -16.42
C VAL A 510 -9.29 -6.91 -16.84
N GLU A 511 -10.50 -6.40 -17.01
CA GLU A 511 -11.59 -7.12 -17.63
C GLU A 511 -11.58 -6.90 -19.14
N LEU A 512 -11.49 -8.02 -19.86
CA LEU A 512 -11.51 -8.11 -21.30
C LEU A 512 -12.96 -8.29 -21.74
N GLY A 513 -13.59 -7.17 -22.07
CA GLY A 513 -14.95 -7.13 -22.57
C GLY A 513 -15.07 -7.84 -23.91
N GLU A 514 -16.22 -8.49 -24.13
CA GLU A 514 -16.60 -9.06 -25.43
C GLU A 514 -15.51 -9.97 -26.02
N ILE A 515 -14.96 -10.89 -25.21
CA ILE A 515 -13.96 -11.87 -25.68
C ILE A 515 -14.51 -12.69 -26.86
N ALA A 516 -15.84 -12.82 -26.93
CA ALA A 516 -16.57 -13.44 -28.02
C ALA A 516 -16.44 -12.65 -29.32
N ASP A 517 -16.53 -11.31 -29.30
CA ASP A 517 -16.56 -10.43 -30.49
C ASP A 517 -15.17 -10.07 -31.04
N THR A 518 -14.10 -10.51 -30.37
CA THR A 518 -12.70 -10.39 -30.84
C THR A 518 -12.38 -11.35 -32.02
N LEU A 519 -13.37 -11.58 -32.90
CA LEU A 519 -13.64 -12.71 -33.80
C LEU A 519 -12.64 -12.94 -34.95
N ARG A 520 -11.34 -13.07 -34.68
CA ARG A 520 -10.41 -13.81 -35.56
C ARG A 520 -9.60 -14.80 -34.73
N LYS A 521 -9.48 -16.04 -35.21
CA LYS A 521 -8.74 -17.13 -34.53
C LYS A 521 -7.33 -16.67 -34.10
N GLU A 522 -6.66 -15.92 -34.97
CA GLU A 522 -5.34 -15.33 -34.72
C GLU A 522 -5.30 -14.41 -33.48
N LYS A 523 -6.35 -13.62 -33.23
CA LYS A 523 -6.41 -12.74 -32.05
C LYS A 523 -6.57 -13.54 -30.76
N VAL A 524 -7.37 -14.59 -30.78
CA VAL A 524 -7.55 -15.51 -29.64
C VAL A 524 -6.24 -16.23 -29.33
N ASP A 525 -5.52 -16.70 -30.34
CA ASP A 525 -4.23 -17.37 -30.12
C ASP A 525 -3.15 -16.40 -29.62
N ARG A 526 -3.13 -15.16 -30.13
CA ARG A 526 -2.29 -14.08 -29.56
C ARG A 526 -2.66 -13.79 -28.11
N LEU A 527 -3.94 -13.73 -27.76
CA LEU A 527 -4.39 -13.49 -26.39
C LEU A 527 -3.96 -14.63 -25.45
N LYS A 528 -4.14 -15.90 -25.85
CA LYS A 528 -3.67 -17.06 -25.07
C LYS A 528 -2.17 -16.97 -24.80
N ALA A 529 -1.38 -16.67 -25.84
CA ALA A 529 0.06 -16.50 -25.70
C ALA A 529 0.38 -15.33 -24.78
N PHE A 530 -0.29 -14.19 -25.01
CA PHE A 530 -0.16 -12.98 -24.22
C PHE A 530 -0.38 -13.29 -22.76
N VAL A 531 -1.55 -13.77 -22.29
CA VAL A 531 -1.85 -14.06 -20.88
C VAL A 531 -0.75 -14.83 -20.15
N THR A 532 -0.07 -15.77 -20.83
CA THR A 532 0.98 -16.62 -20.23
C THR A 532 2.42 -16.07 -20.36
N GLN A 533 2.62 -14.87 -20.89
CA GLN A 533 3.92 -14.20 -20.91
C GLN A 533 4.33 -13.72 -19.51
N ARG A 534 5.64 -13.76 -19.26
CA ARG A 534 6.26 -13.33 -17.99
C ARG A 534 6.65 -11.86 -17.97
N ALA A 535 6.87 -11.27 -19.14
CA ALA A 535 7.31 -9.90 -19.32
C ALA A 535 6.74 -9.32 -20.61
N ASP A 536 6.67 -8.00 -20.65
CA ASP A 536 6.15 -7.19 -21.74
C ASP A 536 7.27 -6.33 -22.32
N ASP A 537 7.41 -6.31 -23.65
CA ASP A 537 8.35 -5.45 -24.36
C ASP A 537 7.77 -4.03 -24.47
N LEU A 538 8.20 -3.13 -23.57
CA LEU A 538 7.64 -1.79 -23.44
C LEU A 538 8.73 -0.72 -23.54
N ARG A 539 8.39 0.39 -24.20
CA ARG A 539 9.20 1.60 -24.18
C ARG A 539 8.62 2.54 -23.13
N ARG A 540 9.32 2.74 -22.02
CA ARG A 540 8.89 3.72 -21.02
C ARG A 540 8.98 5.14 -21.61
N PRO A 541 8.10 6.08 -21.21
CA PRO A 541 8.06 7.42 -21.82
C PRO A 541 9.40 8.17 -21.87
N TYR A 542 10.31 7.89 -20.91
CA TYR A 542 11.61 8.56 -20.77
C TYR A 542 12.81 7.68 -21.14
N ARG A 543 12.57 6.49 -21.73
CA ARG A 543 13.62 5.58 -22.18
C ARG A 543 13.69 5.57 -23.70
N ARG A 544 14.91 5.64 -24.22
CA ARG A 544 15.17 5.59 -25.67
C ARG A 544 15.00 4.17 -26.22
N THR A 545 15.16 3.15 -25.38
CA THR A 545 15.13 1.74 -25.75
C THR A 545 13.89 1.04 -25.21
N VAL A 546 13.45 0.01 -25.93
CA VAL A 546 12.48 -0.96 -25.43
C VAL A 546 13.15 -1.78 -24.33
N GLU A 547 12.45 -2.00 -23.23
CA GLU A 547 12.89 -2.83 -22.11
C GLU A 547 11.89 -3.97 -21.89
N GLN A 548 12.37 -5.10 -21.39
CA GLN A 548 11.51 -6.17 -20.89
C GLN A 548 11.06 -5.81 -19.47
N ILE A 549 9.77 -5.52 -19.31
CA ILE A 549 9.18 -5.19 -18.02
C ILE A 549 8.43 -6.41 -17.51
N PRO A 550 8.72 -6.93 -16.30
CA PRO A 550 7.95 -8.01 -15.71
C PRO A 550 6.45 -7.69 -15.69
N ARG A 551 5.63 -8.64 -16.14
CA ARG A 551 4.19 -8.46 -16.13
C ARG A 551 3.68 -8.49 -14.70
N THR A 552 2.79 -7.56 -14.38
CA THR A 552 2.14 -7.46 -13.06
C THR A 552 0.62 -7.44 -13.13
N THR A 553 0.05 -7.78 -14.29
CA THR A 553 -1.38 -7.67 -14.59
C THR A 553 -2.02 -9.05 -14.72
N ALA A 554 -3.18 -9.22 -14.08
CA ALA A 554 -4.07 -10.36 -14.24
C ALA A 554 -5.29 -9.98 -15.11
N PHE A 555 -5.87 -10.97 -15.78
CA PHE A 555 -6.99 -10.77 -16.69
C PHE A 555 -8.22 -11.57 -16.27
N ILE A 556 -9.38 -10.96 -16.44
CA ILE A 556 -10.71 -11.59 -16.40
C ILE A 556 -11.35 -11.35 -17.77
N GLY A 557 -12.14 -12.29 -18.27
CA GLY A 557 -13.01 -12.07 -19.44
C GLY A 557 -14.47 -12.11 -19.03
N THR A 558 -15.32 -11.38 -19.76
CA THR A 558 -16.78 -11.53 -19.63
C THR A 558 -17.42 -11.84 -20.97
N VAL A 559 -18.45 -12.68 -20.94
CA VAL A 559 -19.25 -13.05 -22.12
C VAL A 559 -20.72 -13.19 -21.75
N ASN A 560 -21.58 -12.88 -22.72
CA ASN A 560 -23.03 -12.98 -22.53
C ASN A 560 -23.62 -14.34 -22.93
N GLY A 561 -23.06 -14.98 -23.96
CA GLY A 561 -23.57 -16.23 -24.52
C GLY A 561 -22.56 -17.38 -24.53
N SER A 562 -23.02 -18.56 -24.93
CA SER A 562 -22.19 -19.70 -25.26
C SER A 562 -21.57 -19.55 -26.66
N GLY A 563 -20.71 -20.48 -27.07
CA GLY A 563 -20.17 -20.50 -28.42
C GLY A 563 -19.05 -19.50 -28.71
N PHE A 564 -18.38 -18.99 -27.68
CA PHE A 564 -17.25 -18.05 -27.84
C PHE A 564 -15.90 -18.77 -27.97
N LEU A 565 -15.81 -20.03 -27.52
CA LEU A 565 -14.62 -20.84 -27.68
C LEU A 565 -14.59 -21.45 -29.10
N LYS A 566 -13.58 -21.09 -29.91
CA LYS A 566 -13.55 -21.40 -31.35
C LYS A 566 -12.59 -22.53 -31.75
N ASP A 567 -11.73 -23.03 -30.85
CA ASP A 567 -10.62 -23.88 -31.29
C ASP A 567 -10.31 -25.01 -30.32
N SER A 568 -10.22 -26.23 -30.85
CA SER A 568 -9.96 -27.45 -30.09
C SER A 568 -8.58 -27.51 -29.41
N THR A 569 -7.68 -26.55 -29.66
CA THR A 569 -6.36 -26.47 -29.04
C THR A 569 -6.16 -25.17 -28.24
N GLY A 570 -5.79 -25.31 -26.96
CA GLY A 570 -5.34 -24.21 -26.12
C GLY A 570 -6.40 -23.51 -25.28
N GLU A 571 -7.61 -24.05 -25.18
CA GLU A 571 -8.70 -23.55 -24.32
C GLU A 571 -8.45 -23.74 -22.82
N ARG A 572 -7.44 -24.52 -22.42
CA ARG A 572 -7.03 -24.66 -21.00
C ARG A 572 -6.66 -23.34 -20.29
N ARG A 573 -6.50 -22.24 -21.05
CA ARG A 573 -6.23 -20.90 -20.51
C ARG A 573 -7.52 -20.14 -20.17
N PHE A 574 -8.68 -20.57 -20.67
CA PHE A 574 -9.99 -19.98 -20.36
C PHE A 574 -10.66 -20.83 -19.28
N TRP A 575 -10.72 -20.29 -18.08
CA TRP A 575 -11.36 -20.93 -16.92
C TRP A 575 -12.78 -20.40 -16.82
N VAL A 576 -13.69 -21.02 -17.58
CA VAL A 576 -15.06 -20.55 -17.71
C VAL A 576 -15.84 -20.87 -16.44
N ILE A 577 -16.49 -19.85 -15.88
CA ILE A 577 -17.40 -19.96 -14.75
C ILE A 577 -18.77 -19.44 -15.22
N PRO A 578 -19.76 -20.32 -15.40
CA PRO A 578 -21.12 -19.93 -15.76
C PRO A 578 -21.86 -19.42 -14.51
N VAL A 579 -22.39 -18.22 -14.60
CA VAL A 579 -23.02 -17.49 -13.49
C VAL A 579 -24.39 -16.98 -13.93
N GLU A 580 -25.43 -17.32 -13.19
CA GLU A 580 -26.80 -16.82 -13.39
C GLU A 580 -26.95 -15.40 -12.82
N ALA A 581 -26.42 -15.15 -11.62
CA ALA A 581 -26.50 -13.87 -10.94
C ALA A 581 -25.27 -13.62 -10.04
N ILE A 582 -24.93 -12.35 -9.82
CA ILE A 582 -23.90 -11.93 -8.86
C ILE A 582 -24.54 -10.98 -7.87
N ASP A 583 -24.43 -11.28 -6.58
CA ASP A 583 -24.95 -10.42 -5.52
C ASP A 583 -24.35 -9.00 -5.56
N GLU A 584 -25.05 -8.08 -4.92
CA GLU A 584 -24.53 -6.74 -4.70
C GLU A 584 -23.66 -6.69 -3.44
N PHE A 585 -22.44 -6.17 -3.62
CA PHE A 585 -21.45 -6.02 -2.57
C PHE A 585 -21.43 -4.56 -2.11
N ALA A 586 -22.34 -4.18 -1.21
CA ALA A 586 -22.36 -2.83 -0.69
C ALA A 586 -21.15 -2.58 0.25
N ASN A 587 -20.28 -1.64 -0.10
CA ASN A 587 -19.09 -1.25 0.68
C ASN A 587 -18.17 -2.43 1.06
N TYR A 588 -18.02 -3.41 0.16
CA TYR A 588 -17.15 -4.55 0.41
C TYR A 588 -15.67 -4.15 0.38
N ASP A 589 -14.94 -4.54 1.42
CA ASP A 589 -13.49 -4.36 1.51
C ASP A 589 -12.79 -5.68 1.15
N PRO A 590 -12.05 -5.77 0.03
CA PRO A 590 -11.38 -6.99 -0.39
C PRO A 590 -10.12 -7.29 0.44
N SER A 591 -9.80 -6.51 1.48
CA SER A 591 -8.59 -6.70 2.30
C SER A 591 -8.52 -8.08 2.94
N GLN A 592 -9.63 -8.61 3.45
CA GLN A 592 -9.64 -9.95 4.05
C GLN A 592 -9.52 -11.07 3.00
N LEU A 593 -10.17 -10.92 1.84
CA LEU A 593 -10.01 -11.82 0.70
C LEU A 593 -8.55 -11.90 0.26
N TRP A 594 -7.93 -10.75 -0.04
CA TRP A 594 -6.53 -10.70 -0.43
C TRP A 594 -5.58 -11.15 0.68
N GLY A 595 -5.96 -10.94 1.94
CA GLY A 595 -5.22 -11.45 3.09
C GLY A 595 -5.13 -12.98 3.10
N GLN A 596 -6.25 -13.68 2.88
CA GLN A 596 -6.26 -15.13 2.71
C GLN A 596 -5.47 -15.56 1.47
N VAL A 597 -5.68 -14.90 0.33
CA VAL A 597 -4.98 -15.22 -0.93
C VAL A 597 -3.47 -15.10 -0.76
N MET A 598 -2.98 -14.05 -0.10
CA MET A 598 -1.55 -13.86 0.18
C MET A 598 -0.98 -14.94 1.10
N TYR A 599 -1.73 -15.34 2.12
CA TYR A 599 -1.35 -16.47 2.99
C TYR A 599 -1.22 -17.78 2.18
N LEU A 600 -2.19 -18.07 1.31
CA LEU A 600 -2.14 -19.27 0.47
C LEU A 600 -0.96 -19.21 -0.53
N ALA A 601 -0.74 -18.05 -1.14
CA ALA A 601 0.28 -17.85 -2.18
C ALA A 601 1.72 -17.95 -1.65
N PHE A 602 2.02 -17.32 -0.51
CA PHE A 602 3.40 -17.11 -0.05
C PHE A 602 3.78 -17.94 1.19
N GLU A 603 2.85 -18.16 2.13
CA GLU A 603 3.12 -18.98 3.33
C GLU A 603 2.87 -20.46 3.06
N LYS A 604 1.70 -20.80 2.51
CA LYS A 604 1.36 -22.18 2.15
C LYS A 604 1.96 -22.62 0.83
N LYS A 605 2.38 -21.67 -0.01
CA LYS A 605 2.94 -21.91 -1.35
C LYS A 605 2.03 -22.79 -2.20
N GLU A 606 0.73 -22.54 -2.10
CA GLU A 606 -0.26 -23.28 -2.85
C GLU A 606 -0.10 -23.04 -4.35
N ARG A 607 -0.36 -24.09 -5.15
CA ARG A 607 -0.24 -24.04 -6.60
C ARG A 607 -1.33 -23.15 -7.21
N HIS A 608 -0.96 -22.37 -8.22
CA HIS A 608 -1.88 -21.55 -9.01
C HIS A 608 -2.08 -22.10 -10.43
N TRP A 609 -1.35 -23.15 -10.83
CA TRP A 609 -1.57 -23.89 -12.08
C TRP A 609 -2.51 -25.08 -11.86
N LEU A 610 -3.12 -25.57 -12.93
CA LEU A 610 -3.96 -26.77 -12.92
C LEU A 610 -3.12 -28.04 -13.15
N THR A 611 -3.52 -29.16 -12.54
CA THR A 611 -2.96 -30.49 -12.82
C THR A 611 -3.46 -31.03 -14.16
N ALA A 612 -2.91 -32.17 -14.61
CA ALA A 612 -3.39 -32.84 -15.81
C ALA A 612 -4.88 -33.22 -15.69
N GLU A 613 -5.28 -33.79 -14.56
CA GLU A 613 -6.67 -34.16 -14.25
C GLU A 613 -7.60 -32.93 -14.22
N GLU A 614 -7.17 -31.84 -13.57
CA GLU A 614 -7.95 -30.60 -13.51
C GLU A 614 -8.05 -29.93 -14.89
N ILE A 615 -7.02 -30.06 -15.75
CA ILE A 615 -7.07 -29.60 -17.14
C ILE A 615 -8.05 -30.43 -17.96
N GLU A 616 -8.10 -31.74 -17.75
CA GLU A 616 -9.07 -32.62 -18.41
C GLU A 616 -10.50 -32.25 -18.00
N GLN A 617 -10.76 -32.10 -16.70
CA GLN A 617 -12.04 -31.62 -16.19
C GLN A 617 -12.41 -30.24 -16.75
N LEU A 618 -11.45 -29.31 -16.81
CA LEU A 618 -11.65 -27.99 -17.43
C LEU A 618 -12.06 -28.11 -18.90
N ASN A 619 -11.40 -28.99 -19.67
CA ASN A 619 -11.74 -29.19 -21.07
C ASN A 619 -13.15 -29.76 -21.23
N THR A 620 -13.54 -30.72 -20.38
CA THR A 620 -14.88 -31.29 -20.36
C THR A 620 -15.96 -30.23 -20.11
N VAL A 621 -15.81 -29.40 -19.08
CA VAL A 621 -16.79 -28.33 -18.82
C VAL A 621 -16.79 -27.26 -19.92
N ASN A 622 -15.64 -27.03 -20.55
CA ASN A 622 -15.52 -26.07 -21.65
C ASN A 622 -16.18 -26.53 -22.96
N GLU A 623 -16.46 -27.82 -23.15
CA GLU A 623 -17.15 -28.33 -24.35
C GLU A 623 -18.51 -27.65 -24.57
N ALA A 624 -19.22 -27.32 -23.49
CA ALA A 624 -20.52 -26.64 -23.52
C ALA A 624 -20.45 -25.19 -24.07
N PHE A 625 -19.27 -24.58 -24.06
CA PHE A 625 -19.07 -23.19 -24.49
C PHE A 625 -18.39 -23.06 -25.86
N LYS A 626 -18.18 -24.18 -26.54
CA LYS A 626 -17.61 -24.19 -27.90
C LYS A 626 -18.60 -23.75 -28.95
N LYS A 627 -18.11 -23.01 -29.94
CA LYS A 627 -18.89 -22.60 -31.10
C LYS A 627 -19.26 -23.83 -31.92
N VAL A 628 -20.56 -24.10 -32.02
CA VAL A 628 -21.11 -25.00 -33.04
C VAL A 628 -20.89 -24.31 -34.40
N THR A 629 -20.21 -24.98 -35.32
CA THR A 629 -19.99 -24.42 -36.67
C THR A 629 -21.27 -24.52 -37.49
N ASP A 630 -21.40 -23.70 -38.54
CA ASP A 630 -22.58 -23.74 -39.42
C ASP A 630 -22.79 -25.15 -40.02
N GLU A 631 -21.69 -25.86 -40.32
CA GLU A 631 -21.74 -27.25 -40.78
C GLU A 631 -22.19 -28.22 -39.68
N GLU A 632 -21.79 -27.99 -38.43
CA GLU A 632 -22.20 -28.80 -37.28
C GLU A 632 -23.68 -28.58 -36.97
N GLN A 633 -24.14 -27.33 -37.02
CA GLN A 633 -25.54 -26.98 -36.86
C GLN A 633 -26.40 -27.60 -37.97
N ALA A 634 -25.98 -27.52 -39.23
CA ALA A 634 -26.69 -28.17 -40.34
C ALA A 634 -26.81 -29.69 -40.16
N LEU A 635 -25.79 -30.36 -39.61
CA LEU A 635 -25.85 -31.79 -39.29
C LEU A 635 -26.79 -32.09 -38.12
N LEU A 636 -26.83 -31.22 -37.11
CA LEU A 636 -27.74 -31.35 -35.97
C LEU A 636 -29.20 -31.16 -36.40
N ASP A 637 -29.45 -30.21 -37.30
CA ASP A 637 -30.80 -29.84 -37.75
C ASP A 637 -31.39 -30.83 -38.77
N LEU A 638 -30.56 -31.42 -39.65
CA LEU A 638 -31.04 -32.22 -40.77
C LEU A 638 -31.01 -33.73 -40.52
N LEU A 639 -30.28 -34.21 -39.52
CA LEU A 639 -30.18 -35.65 -39.22
C LEU A 639 -31.07 -36.04 -38.03
N ASP A 640 -31.71 -37.20 -38.11
CA ASP A 640 -32.56 -37.74 -37.05
C ASP A 640 -31.73 -38.40 -35.94
N TRP A 641 -31.21 -37.60 -35.00
CA TRP A 641 -30.41 -38.09 -33.86
C TRP A 641 -31.16 -38.99 -32.88
N ASN A 642 -32.50 -39.09 -33.00
CA ASN A 642 -33.34 -40.00 -32.23
C ASN A 642 -33.53 -41.35 -32.92
N ALA A 643 -33.11 -41.50 -34.18
CA ALA A 643 -33.17 -42.76 -34.90
C ALA A 643 -32.38 -43.86 -34.17
N PRO A 644 -32.92 -45.09 -34.07
CA PRO A 644 -32.21 -46.26 -33.56
C PRO A 644 -30.84 -46.47 -34.25
N ALA A 645 -29.82 -46.87 -33.49
CA ALA A 645 -28.44 -46.96 -33.96
C ALA A 645 -28.24 -47.96 -35.12
N ASP A 646 -29.11 -48.96 -35.25
CA ASP A 646 -29.15 -49.92 -36.37
C ASP A 646 -29.60 -49.29 -37.71
N LYS A 647 -30.24 -48.12 -37.67
CA LYS A 647 -30.60 -47.32 -38.85
C LYS A 647 -29.49 -46.37 -39.31
N TRP A 648 -28.39 -46.24 -38.56
CA TRP A 648 -27.32 -45.32 -38.89
C TRP A 648 -26.44 -45.90 -40.00
N THR A 649 -26.13 -45.09 -41.02
CA THR A 649 -25.40 -45.53 -42.21
C THR A 649 -24.04 -44.85 -42.32
N ALA A 650 -23.07 -45.59 -42.85
CA ALA A 650 -21.72 -45.11 -43.08
C ALA A 650 -21.65 -44.27 -44.36
N ARG A 651 -21.33 -42.97 -44.20
CA ARG A 651 -21.26 -41.99 -45.30
C ARG A 651 -19.93 -41.25 -45.33
N THR A 652 -19.42 -40.97 -46.51
CA THR A 652 -18.26 -40.12 -46.75
C THR A 652 -18.63 -38.64 -46.55
N PRO A 653 -17.65 -37.76 -46.25
CA PRO A 653 -17.88 -36.32 -46.23
C PRO A 653 -18.56 -35.78 -47.49
N THR A 654 -18.31 -36.40 -48.65
CA THR A 654 -18.91 -36.00 -49.93
C THR A 654 -20.38 -36.34 -49.99
N GLU A 655 -20.77 -37.55 -49.58
CA GLU A 655 -22.17 -37.96 -49.50
C GLU A 655 -22.93 -37.10 -48.49
N ILE A 656 -22.36 -36.90 -47.30
CA ILE A 656 -22.92 -36.01 -46.26
C ILE A 656 -23.14 -34.60 -46.80
N SER A 657 -22.14 -34.03 -47.49
CA SER A 657 -22.21 -32.68 -48.09
C SER A 657 -23.34 -32.54 -49.09
N TYR A 658 -23.61 -33.61 -49.86
CA TYR A 658 -24.66 -33.62 -50.88
C TYR A 658 -26.03 -33.76 -50.24
N GLU A 659 -26.15 -34.65 -49.26
CA GLU A 659 -27.38 -34.91 -48.48
C GLU A 659 -27.88 -33.68 -47.71
N ILE A 660 -26.98 -32.89 -47.14
CA ILE A 660 -27.34 -31.70 -46.34
C ILE A 660 -27.36 -30.38 -47.16
N GLY A 661 -27.27 -30.45 -48.49
CA GLY A 661 -27.36 -29.29 -49.38
C GLY A 661 -26.18 -28.31 -49.32
N LEU A 662 -25.08 -28.65 -48.63
CA LEU A 662 -23.88 -27.83 -48.56
C LEU A 662 -22.97 -28.14 -49.75
N HIS A 663 -23.29 -27.62 -50.94
CA HIS A 663 -22.50 -27.84 -52.15
C HIS A 663 -21.20 -26.99 -52.17
N GLY A 664 -20.06 -27.63 -52.47
CA GLY A 664 -18.80 -26.97 -52.81
C GLY A 664 -17.79 -26.78 -51.66
N GLY A 665 -16.57 -27.31 -51.86
CA GLY A 665 -15.33 -26.89 -51.18
C GLY A 665 -15.16 -27.18 -49.67
N ARG A 666 -16.22 -27.49 -48.93
CA ARG A 666 -16.21 -27.58 -47.46
C ARG A 666 -16.07 -29.00 -46.88
N LEU A 667 -15.69 -30.00 -47.67
CA LEU A 667 -15.55 -31.40 -47.25
C LEU A 667 -14.68 -31.59 -45.98
N ARG A 668 -13.60 -30.80 -45.86
CA ARG A 668 -12.73 -30.82 -44.68
C ARG A 668 -13.40 -30.26 -43.42
N MET A 669 -14.35 -29.33 -43.59
CA MET A 669 -15.11 -28.73 -42.50
C MET A 669 -16.23 -29.66 -42.02
N ILE A 670 -16.92 -30.36 -42.95
CA ILE A 670 -17.90 -31.40 -42.62
C ILE A 670 -17.24 -32.53 -41.82
N GLY A 671 -16.08 -33.03 -42.28
CA GLY A 671 -15.35 -34.04 -41.52
C GLY A 671 -14.94 -33.56 -40.12
N ARG A 672 -14.63 -32.26 -39.93
CA ARG A 672 -14.36 -31.71 -38.59
C ARG A 672 -15.62 -31.61 -37.74
N ALA A 673 -16.74 -31.15 -38.31
CA ALA A 673 -18.03 -31.05 -37.62
C ALA A 673 -18.49 -32.43 -37.12
N VAL A 674 -18.41 -33.46 -37.95
CA VAL A 674 -18.75 -34.83 -37.53
C VAL A 674 -17.83 -35.33 -36.40
N ASN A 675 -16.53 -35.04 -36.48
CA ASN A 675 -15.60 -35.39 -35.41
C ASN A 675 -15.88 -34.64 -34.10
N ASN A 676 -16.41 -33.41 -34.15
CA ASN A 676 -16.84 -32.68 -32.96
C ASN A 676 -18.08 -33.32 -32.35
N ILE A 677 -19.08 -33.67 -33.16
CA ILE A 677 -20.31 -34.33 -32.67
C ILE A 677 -19.98 -35.69 -32.05
N ALA A 678 -19.05 -36.45 -32.64
CA ALA A 678 -18.59 -37.73 -32.12
C ALA A 678 -17.91 -37.67 -30.74
N ARG A 679 -17.51 -36.47 -30.26
CA ARG A 679 -17.01 -36.28 -28.89
C ARG A 679 -18.12 -36.13 -27.86
N ARG A 680 -19.34 -35.84 -28.32
CA ARG A 680 -20.53 -35.63 -27.48
C ARG A 680 -21.53 -36.78 -27.59
N ASP A 681 -21.46 -37.56 -28.68
CA ASP A 681 -22.31 -38.71 -28.93
C ASP A 681 -21.48 -39.92 -29.42
N ASP A 682 -21.24 -40.86 -28.52
CA ASP A 682 -20.45 -42.07 -28.76
C ASP A 682 -21.06 -43.01 -29.81
N ARG A 683 -22.32 -42.79 -30.21
CA ARG A 683 -22.96 -43.54 -31.30
C ARG A 683 -22.35 -43.18 -32.66
N VAL A 684 -21.76 -42.00 -32.80
CA VAL A 684 -21.08 -41.57 -34.03
C VAL A 684 -19.74 -42.29 -34.15
N LYS A 685 -19.64 -43.20 -35.12
CA LYS A 685 -18.38 -43.92 -35.38
C LYS A 685 -17.48 -43.17 -36.36
N ILE A 686 -16.25 -42.91 -35.91
CA ILE A 686 -15.19 -42.24 -36.67
C ILE A 686 -14.38 -43.29 -37.45
N PRO A 687 -13.97 -43.02 -38.70
CA PRO A 687 -13.21 -43.99 -39.49
C PRO A 687 -11.82 -44.29 -38.90
N THR A 688 -11.50 -45.58 -38.74
CA THR A 688 -10.22 -46.07 -38.18
C THR A 688 -9.15 -46.37 -39.24
N ASN A 689 -9.51 -46.52 -40.52
CA ASN A 689 -8.57 -46.86 -41.60
C ASN A 689 -8.83 -46.10 -42.91
N HIS A 690 -7.76 -45.84 -43.65
CA HIS A 690 -7.75 -45.01 -44.87
C HIS A 690 -8.06 -45.76 -46.18
N VAL A 691 -8.31 -47.07 -46.12
CA VAL A 691 -8.31 -47.96 -47.30
C VAL A 691 -9.53 -47.76 -48.22
N ASP A 692 -10.69 -47.32 -47.67
CA ASP A 692 -11.97 -47.20 -48.41
C ASP A 692 -12.61 -45.80 -48.34
N GLY A 693 -11.78 -44.78 -48.08
CA GLY A 693 -12.23 -43.42 -47.79
C GLY A 693 -12.71 -43.24 -46.35
N ARG A 694 -12.65 -42.00 -45.83
CA ARG A 694 -13.12 -41.68 -44.47
C ARG A 694 -14.66 -41.73 -44.44
N LYS A 695 -15.24 -42.82 -43.96
CA LYS A 695 -16.71 -42.95 -43.76
C LYS A 695 -17.06 -42.77 -42.28
N TYR A 696 -18.06 -41.95 -42.00
CA TYR A 696 -18.62 -41.71 -40.67
C TYR A 696 -19.98 -42.37 -40.56
N THR A 697 -20.26 -43.02 -39.44
CA THR A 697 -21.60 -43.61 -39.19
C THR A 697 -22.49 -42.57 -38.53
N LEU A 698 -23.56 -42.19 -39.21
CA LEU A 698 -24.46 -41.09 -38.82
C LEU A 698 -25.93 -41.50 -38.95
N PRO A 699 -26.86 -40.84 -38.25
CA PRO A 699 -28.30 -41.08 -38.36
C PRO A 699 -28.89 -40.63 -39.72
N PRO A 700 -29.97 -41.24 -40.22
CA PRO A 700 -30.60 -40.84 -41.48
C PRO A 700 -31.05 -39.37 -41.47
N ILE A 701 -31.29 -38.81 -42.66
CA ILE A 701 -31.88 -37.46 -42.79
C ILE A 701 -33.33 -37.53 -42.27
N MET A 702 -33.80 -36.47 -41.62
CA MET A 702 -35.21 -36.37 -41.23
C MET A 702 -36.11 -36.39 -42.47
N ASP A 703 -37.20 -37.16 -42.42
CA ASP A 703 -38.16 -37.29 -43.53
C ASP A 703 -38.88 -35.96 -43.87
N ASP A 704 -38.82 -34.97 -42.97
CA ASP A 704 -39.33 -33.61 -43.18
C ASP A 704 -38.45 -32.55 -42.47
N PRO A 705 -37.45 -31.97 -43.16
CA PRO A 705 -36.47 -31.06 -42.54
C PRO A 705 -37.03 -29.66 -42.22
N ILE A 706 -38.23 -29.32 -42.70
CA ILE A 706 -38.92 -28.04 -42.46
C ILE A 706 -40.38 -28.39 -42.24
N GLY A 707 -40.76 -28.74 -41.00
CA GLY A 707 -42.15 -29.09 -40.69
C GLY A 707 -43.12 -28.04 -41.24
N GLU A 708 -44.04 -28.47 -42.10
CA GLU A 708 -45.21 -27.69 -42.53
C GLU A 708 -46.15 -27.34 -41.37
#